data_AF-A0A849W8Z8-F1
#
_entry.id   AF-A0A849W8Z8-F1
#
_cell.length_a   1.000
_cell.length_b   1.000
_cell.length_c   1.000
_cell.angle_alpha   90.00
_cell.angle_beta   90.00
_cell.angle_gamma   90.00
#
_symmetry.space_group_name_H-M   'P 1'
#
loop_
_entity.id
_entity.type
_entity.pdbx_description
1 polymer ?
#
loop_
_entity_poly.entity_id
_entity_poly.type
_entity_poly.pdbx_seq_one_letter_code
_entity_poly.pdbx_strand_id
1 'polypeptide(L)'
;MKNVWGMPIITKAAYTYPDYILMPEVHQNVVIEEVDLRTPLAKNVFLNIPIVGANMGHLGGRMAEKLAQLGGIGILSQDFSIEDIVKRIQRVKNANPFFHMPIVLSPDHLVADALLLVTKRHFDCVIVSDNSFPIGIITQKDLMKIPGWEQIKNVMKKKPLVVKEGIPLEEMSQIMINNQINHLPVVDNEGKLLGCVTPMDITLKMNNYKPALDKNNRLLIGVAMGMKPKAGIAPEDLAQFYIQKGADVLVLDIANGYLNNFVELTARIRKAIGDDFPLIVGNVADYEGAKRLIDAGCDTVKVGIGPGGACTTRRETGVGVPQATAVADAMRACVPGKQYILADGGIKNHFDIAVALLLGAPCVMIGSAFAGTYESAFETEILNGEIWKRWRGNASSSAATYRRKEIYGDKYIMEELEHSEGADGIVKVTGSITHKVFQMMEGLKHCLLQCNSKNILQFQSKRDGILRLRKDFCSHIEHLSQLEFSDLYIKPQPSYIPSRKFVKLETSLSGSLSLHLPYIALPGDFVQKKICTIMAQLGGMGFLSRKKRNEPIERLITRVQKVKASHPHYFFPSIQERNEEIGKTIDFLKENAFSCVIIVKDFHDDWTPIGIATPDDLFDRPRTDTLEDVLKSKLLTVQEGTDLKKASELMLQKGIHHLPVVDSNGKLLGCITPRDITLRIEYGLIPNVDAQNRLRVGVSLDFEQGQEQKILEEALVLERMGADAILLETPNGYSVSYLRCLDLLRSKIKTNLVASGINTYQGAKDIFATGADVAKVGSRWIRVPHIEAIHECSRAAMESGKTIFSEDYNSITEPRDAHLSLLMGASAIGLRNMLRSTYESSIQNMPGFSSREKRSKIVKKMVQGTEYVMEDLNISEEAEQSIAKIDTSVIHVIVRLVNGLRSACTYSNAGSLSEYQKKAIIGLQSPSGYWEGSPHAFQEKKHSQEKSHQSQEIWGGTV
;
A
#
# COMPACT_ATOMS: atom_id res chain seq x y z
N MET A 1 -10.30 7.21 28.78
CA MET A 1 -11.42 6.33 29.17
C MET A 1 -10.85 5.05 29.75
N LYS A 2 -11.31 4.59 30.93
CA LYS A 2 -10.87 3.30 31.49
C LYS A 2 -11.56 2.15 30.76
N ASN A 3 -10.83 1.03 30.70
CA ASN A 3 -11.01 -0.11 29.81
C ASN A 3 -12.19 -1.01 30.26
N VAL A 4 -13.44 -0.67 29.90
CA VAL A 4 -14.62 -1.42 30.36
C VAL A 4 -14.85 -2.72 29.56
N TRP A 5 -14.24 -2.87 28.37
CA TRP A 5 -14.48 -4.03 27.47
C TRP A 5 -13.24 -4.53 26.71
N GLY A 6 -12.02 -4.14 27.07
CA GLY A 6 -10.85 -4.39 26.22
C GLY A 6 -10.88 -3.57 24.93
N MET A 7 -11.62 -2.46 24.90
CA MET A 7 -11.65 -1.53 23.76
C MET A 7 -10.30 -0.82 23.60
N PRO A 8 -9.89 -0.52 22.36
CA PRO A 8 -8.65 0.21 22.10
C PRO A 8 -8.60 1.54 22.84
N ILE A 9 -7.41 1.92 23.31
CA ILE A 9 -7.19 3.25 23.90
C ILE A 9 -7.26 4.27 22.75
N ILE A 10 -8.29 5.12 22.75
CA ILE A 10 -8.36 6.29 21.86
C ILE A 10 -7.42 7.37 22.42
N THR A 11 -6.41 7.75 21.63
CA THR A 11 -5.40 8.75 21.99
C THR A 11 -5.77 10.15 21.50
N LYS A 12 -4.98 11.16 21.89
CA LYS A 12 -5.18 12.55 21.44
C LYS A 12 -5.05 12.65 19.91
N ALA A 13 -5.69 13.67 19.34
CA ALA A 13 -5.59 13.99 17.92
C ALA A 13 -4.13 14.16 17.48
N ALA A 14 -3.84 13.64 16.29
CA ALA A 14 -2.58 13.78 15.59
C ALA A 14 -2.80 14.59 14.30
N TYR A 15 -1.77 15.34 13.92
CA TYR A 15 -1.85 16.37 12.89
C TYR A 15 -0.76 16.20 11.84
N THR A 16 -1.03 16.72 10.65
CA THR A 16 -0.10 16.83 9.52
C THR A 16 0.42 18.26 9.40
N TYR A 17 1.35 18.53 8.47
CA TYR A 17 1.86 19.89 8.29
C TYR A 17 0.77 20.92 7.88
N PRO A 18 -0.14 20.62 6.93
CA PRO A 18 -1.21 21.54 6.54
C PRO A 18 -2.21 21.92 7.64
N ASP A 19 -2.29 21.17 8.74
CA ASP A 19 -3.17 21.48 9.87
C ASP A 19 -2.66 22.69 10.68
N TYR A 20 -1.41 23.11 10.45
CA TYR A 20 -0.79 24.24 11.11
C TYR A 20 -0.81 25.52 10.26
N ILE A 21 -0.52 26.63 10.93
CA ILE A 21 -0.16 27.91 10.33
C ILE A 21 0.96 28.55 11.15
N LEU A 22 1.82 29.31 10.48
CA LEU A 22 2.89 30.09 11.12
C LEU A 22 2.38 31.52 11.34
N MET A 23 2.45 31.98 12.58
CA MET A 23 2.16 33.36 12.96
C MET A 23 3.40 34.22 12.69
N PRO A 24 3.29 35.30 11.92
CA PRO A 24 4.40 36.23 11.73
C PRO A 24 4.74 36.93 13.04
N GLU A 25 6.00 37.31 13.20
CA GLU A 25 6.46 38.15 14.30
C GLU A 25 6.83 39.55 13.79
N VAL A 26 6.88 40.52 14.71
CA VAL A 26 7.33 41.86 14.38
C VAL A 26 8.79 41.79 13.90
N HIS A 27 9.03 42.27 12.68
CA HIS A 27 10.37 42.31 12.09
C HIS A 27 11.31 43.19 12.92
N GLN A 28 12.40 42.61 13.40
CA GLN A 28 13.48 43.35 14.05
C GLN A 28 14.83 42.83 13.54
N ASN A 29 15.41 43.52 12.55
CA ASN A 29 16.82 43.40 12.15
C ASN A 29 17.27 42.05 11.53
N VAL A 30 16.38 41.32 10.86
CA VAL A 30 16.72 40.16 10.01
C VAL A 30 16.53 40.54 8.55
N VAL A 31 17.55 40.33 7.71
CA VAL A 31 17.48 40.45 6.25
C VAL A 31 17.60 39.06 5.62
N ILE A 32 17.05 38.88 4.42
CA ILE A 32 16.93 37.54 3.82
C ILE A 32 18.30 36.91 3.51
N GLU A 33 19.29 37.75 3.20
CA GLU A 33 20.66 37.36 2.89
C GLU A 33 21.41 36.81 4.10
N GLU A 34 20.98 37.17 5.32
CA GLU A 34 21.55 36.69 6.58
C GLU A 34 20.94 35.37 7.06
N VAL A 35 19.89 34.86 6.40
CA VAL A 35 19.23 33.62 6.82
C VAL A 35 20.11 32.42 6.49
N ASP A 36 20.60 31.73 7.53
CA ASP A 36 21.41 30.52 7.44
C ASP A 36 20.55 29.25 7.57
N LEU A 37 20.55 28.43 6.52
CA LEU A 37 19.83 27.16 6.46
C LEU A 37 20.72 25.95 6.78
N ARG A 38 21.98 26.17 7.17
CA ARG A 38 22.90 25.09 7.53
C ARG A 38 22.37 24.29 8.72
N THR A 39 22.47 22.97 8.62
CA THR A 39 21.83 22.06 9.57
C THR A 39 22.57 20.72 9.70
N PRO A 40 22.55 20.06 10.86
CA PRO A 40 23.13 18.73 11.01
C PRO A 40 22.19 17.65 10.42
N LEU A 41 22.74 16.73 9.64
CA LEU A 41 22.02 15.52 9.22
C LEU A 41 22.27 14.37 10.18
N ALA A 42 23.51 14.20 10.62
CA ALA A 42 23.98 13.14 11.51
C ALA A 42 25.29 13.58 12.17
N LYS A 43 25.89 12.74 13.02
CA LYS A 43 27.18 13.01 13.65
C LYS A 43 28.21 13.40 12.57
N ASN A 44 28.84 14.56 12.72
CA ASN A 44 29.86 15.10 11.79
C ASN A 44 29.41 15.31 10.32
N VAL A 45 28.11 15.25 10.02
CA VAL A 45 27.59 15.50 8.68
C VAL A 45 26.64 16.68 8.72
N PHE A 46 27.02 17.76 8.04
CA PHE A 46 26.25 18.98 7.93
C PHE A 46 25.84 19.21 6.47
N LEU A 47 24.61 19.67 6.29
CA LEU A 47 24.10 20.13 5.02
C LEU A 47 24.00 21.66 5.05
N ASN A 48 24.15 22.30 3.89
CA ASN A 48 23.96 23.76 3.76
C ASN A 48 22.49 24.11 3.51
N ILE A 49 21.67 23.13 3.13
CA ILE A 49 20.21 23.23 3.08
C ILE A 49 19.59 21.97 3.70
N PRO A 50 18.40 22.06 4.32
CA PRO A 50 17.78 20.95 5.06
C PRO A 50 17.09 19.90 4.18
N ILE A 51 17.69 19.55 3.03
CA ILE A 51 17.10 18.67 2.01
C ILE A 51 17.89 17.37 1.87
N VAL A 52 17.18 16.26 2.07
CA VAL A 52 17.63 14.91 1.76
C VAL A 52 16.76 14.34 0.64
N GLY A 53 17.37 13.85 -0.44
CA GLY A 53 16.66 13.13 -1.49
C GLY A 53 16.34 11.70 -1.06
N ALA A 54 15.08 11.29 -1.22
CA ALA A 54 14.59 9.99 -0.74
C ALA A 54 15.23 8.80 -1.45
N ASN A 55 15.48 7.73 -0.69
CA ASN A 55 16.12 6.50 -1.13
C ASN A 55 15.20 5.58 -1.93
N MET A 56 14.69 6.08 -3.05
CA MET A 56 13.82 5.35 -3.96
C MET A 56 14.41 5.26 -5.38
N GLY A 57 13.79 4.49 -6.26
CA GLY A 57 14.25 4.27 -7.63
C GLY A 57 14.49 5.54 -8.49
N HIS A 58 13.86 6.68 -8.19
CA HIS A 58 14.15 7.95 -8.91
C HIS A 58 15.53 8.51 -8.58
N LEU A 59 16.06 8.24 -7.40
CA LEU A 59 17.26 8.90 -6.93
C LEU A 59 18.51 8.18 -7.45
N GLY A 60 18.85 8.48 -8.71
CA GLY A 60 20.09 8.03 -9.34
C GLY A 60 21.27 8.97 -9.07
N GLY A 61 22.44 8.61 -9.60
CA GLY A 61 23.68 9.37 -9.39
C GLY A 61 23.62 10.83 -9.86
N ARG A 62 22.90 11.14 -10.95
CA ARG A 62 22.74 12.53 -11.44
C ARG A 62 21.97 13.41 -10.45
N MET A 63 20.89 12.90 -9.89
CA MET A 63 20.10 13.62 -8.90
C MET A 63 20.87 13.78 -7.58
N ALA A 64 21.56 12.73 -7.14
CA ALA A 64 22.40 12.79 -5.94
C ALA A 64 23.54 13.83 -6.08
N GLU A 65 24.23 13.85 -7.21
CA GLU A 65 25.23 14.86 -7.57
C GLU A 65 24.65 16.27 -7.49
N LYS A 66 23.49 16.49 -8.13
CA LYS A 66 22.85 17.81 -8.16
C LYS A 66 22.37 18.28 -6.79
N LEU A 67 21.77 17.40 -6.00
CA LEU A 67 21.37 17.72 -4.62
C LEU A 67 22.58 18.11 -3.76
N ALA A 68 23.68 17.36 -3.86
CA ALA A 68 24.90 17.66 -3.13
C ALA A 68 25.51 19.00 -3.57
N GLN A 69 25.53 19.31 -4.87
CA GLN A 69 25.97 20.61 -5.39
C GLN A 69 25.14 21.79 -4.84
N LEU A 70 23.84 21.58 -4.63
CA LEU A 70 22.92 22.59 -4.07
C LEU A 70 23.02 22.72 -2.54
N GLY A 71 23.78 21.84 -1.88
CA GLY A 71 23.97 21.87 -0.42
C GLY A 71 23.15 20.85 0.36
N GLY A 72 22.36 20.02 -0.31
CA GLY A 72 21.64 18.88 0.28
C GLY A 72 22.42 17.58 0.14
N ILE A 73 21.72 16.44 0.15
CA ILE A 73 22.34 15.12 -0.09
C ILE A 73 21.33 14.17 -0.74
N GLY A 74 21.81 13.25 -1.58
CA GLY A 74 21.02 12.13 -2.08
C GLY A 74 21.38 10.80 -1.40
N ILE A 75 20.37 10.00 -1.05
CA ILE A 75 20.54 8.64 -0.51
C ILE A 75 20.20 7.58 -1.56
N LEU A 76 21.17 6.82 -2.06
CA LEU A 76 20.90 5.78 -3.06
C LEU A 76 20.01 4.66 -2.51
N SER A 77 19.02 4.21 -3.30
CA SER A 77 18.14 3.09 -2.92
C SER A 77 18.89 1.77 -2.85
N GLN A 78 18.46 0.89 -1.93
CA GLN A 78 18.87 -0.51 -1.86
C GLN A 78 18.38 -1.35 -3.06
N ASP A 79 17.50 -0.81 -3.90
CA ASP A 79 16.93 -1.53 -5.06
C ASP A 79 17.92 -1.69 -6.22
N PHE A 80 18.93 -0.82 -6.34
CA PHE A 80 19.95 -0.91 -7.38
C PHE A 80 20.93 -2.06 -7.10
N SER A 81 21.53 -2.69 -8.12
CA SER A 81 22.59 -3.69 -7.89
C SER A 81 23.79 -3.07 -7.14
N ILE A 82 24.62 -3.92 -6.51
CA ILE A 82 25.80 -3.45 -5.75
C ILE A 82 26.76 -2.69 -6.69
N GLU A 83 26.98 -3.21 -7.89
CA GLU A 83 27.82 -2.60 -8.93
C GLU A 83 27.28 -1.22 -9.33
N ASP A 84 25.95 -1.12 -9.46
CA ASP A 84 25.27 0.10 -9.85
C ASP A 84 25.31 1.17 -8.76
N ILE A 85 25.23 0.77 -7.49
CA ILE A 85 25.46 1.66 -6.34
C ILE A 85 26.90 2.18 -6.37
N VAL A 86 27.89 1.30 -6.53
CA VAL A 86 29.31 1.70 -6.58
C VAL A 86 29.57 2.69 -7.71
N LYS A 87 29.06 2.43 -8.91
CA LYS A 87 29.18 3.37 -10.05
C LYS A 87 28.60 4.74 -9.74
N ARG A 88 27.45 4.78 -9.05
CA ARG A 88 26.78 6.04 -8.66
C ARG A 88 27.54 6.78 -7.56
N ILE A 89 28.10 6.08 -6.56
CA ILE A 89 28.99 6.68 -5.56
C ILE A 89 30.18 7.32 -6.27
N GLN A 90 30.89 6.56 -7.10
CA GLN A 90 32.07 7.07 -7.81
C GLN A 90 31.74 8.26 -8.71
N ARG A 91 30.58 8.25 -9.38
CA ARG A 91 30.10 9.42 -10.13
C ARG A 91 30.04 10.67 -9.24
N VAL A 92 29.40 10.59 -8.07
CA VAL A 92 29.23 11.75 -7.18
C VAL A 92 30.57 12.17 -6.57
N LYS A 93 31.40 11.21 -6.11
CA LYS A 93 32.69 11.53 -5.49
C LYS A 93 33.70 12.12 -6.48
N ASN A 94 33.58 11.83 -7.77
CA ASN A 94 34.43 12.36 -8.84
C ASN A 94 33.84 13.60 -9.53
N ALA A 95 32.63 14.02 -9.18
CA ALA A 95 32.01 15.19 -9.78
C ALA A 95 32.60 16.49 -9.21
N ASN A 96 32.67 17.52 -10.04
CA ASN A 96 33.09 18.85 -9.60
C ASN A 96 32.00 19.45 -8.67
N PRO A 97 32.35 19.95 -7.48
CA PRO A 97 31.34 20.50 -6.57
C PRO A 97 30.70 21.81 -7.00
N PHE A 98 31.39 22.60 -7.84
CA PHE A 98 31.04 23.99 -8.13
C PHE A 98 30.58 24.22 -9.57
N PHE A 99 30.95 23.31 -10.47
CA PHE A 99 30.60 23.39 -11.89
C PHE A 99 29.77 22.17 -12.28
N HIS A 100 28.75 22.37 -13.09
CA HIS A 100 27.98 21.24 -13.57
C HIS A 100 28.77 20.51 -14.67
N MET A 101 28.61 19.19 -14.74
CA MET A 101 29.22 18.39 -15.79
C MET A 101 28.40 18.55 -17.10
N PRO A 102 28.96 19.16 -18.16
CA PRO A 102 28.26 19.32 -19.42
C PRO A 102 28.19 17.99 -20.18
N ILE A 103 27.41 17.93 -21.26
CA ILE A 103 27.55 16.85 -22.25
C ILE A 103 28.84 17.13 -23.02
N VAL A 104 29.78 16.19 -22.96
CA VAL A 104 31.05 16.27 -23.67
C VAL A 104 31.14 15.14 -24.69
N LEU A 105 31.43 15.48 -25.95
CA LEU A 105 31.64 14.52 -27.02
C LEU A 105 32.97 14.78 -27.73
N SER A 106 33.53 13.73 -28.32
CA SER A 106 34.68 13.86 -29.23
C SER A 106 34.23 14.44 -30.59
N PRO A 107 35.14 15.11 -31.33
CA PRO A 107 34.87 15.64 -32.67
C PRO A 107 34.33 14.62 -33.68
N ASP A 108 34.59 13.33 -33.49
CA ASP A 108 34.21 12.27 -34.44
C ASP A 108 32.84 11.65 -34.17
N HIS A 109 32.18 12.02 -33.07
CA HIS A 109 30.79 11.60 -32.81
C HIS A 109 29.84 12.18 -33.86
N LEU A 110 28.71 11.51 -34.04
CA LEU A 110 27.66 11.94 -34.96
C LEU A 110 26.71 12.93 -34.30
N VAL A 111 26.06 13.75 -35.14
CA VAL A 111 24.96 14.63 -34.70
C VAL A 111 23.83 13.82 -34.04
N ALA A 112 23.57 12.59 -34.50
CA ALA A 112 22.61 11.68 -33.86
C ALA A 112 23.00 11.33 -32.41
N ASP A 113 24.29 11.11 -32.12
CA ASP A 113 24.77 10.83 -30.76
C ASP A 113 24.54 12.03 -29.84
N ALA A 114 24.85 13.22 -30.35
CA ALA A 114 24.61 14.48 -29.65
C ALA A 114 23.12 14.69 -29.38
N LEU A 115 22.26 14.56 -30.40
CA LEU A 115 20.80 14.69 -30.30
C LEU A 115 20.21 13.72 -29.28
N LEU A 116 20.67 12.46 -29.27
CA LEU A 116 20.25 11.46 -28.30
C LEU A 116 20.59 11.89 -26.87
N LEU A 117 21.82 12.36 -26.65
CA LEU A 117 22.29 12.76 -25.32
C LEU A 117 21.63 14.04 -24.81
N VAL A 118 21.52 15.09 -25.63
CA VAL A 118 20.86 16.36 -25.25
C VAL A 118 19.39 16.12 -24.92
N THR A 119 18.71 15.29 -25.72
CA THR A 119 17.30 14.93 -25.50
C THR A 119 17.13 14.10 -24.22
N LYS A 120 17.92 13.03 -24.07
CA LYS A 120 17.83 12.13 -22.90
C LYS A 120 18.23 12.80 -21.59
N ARG A 121 19.16 13.75 -21.63
CA ARG A 121 19.66 14.42 -20.43
C ARG A 121 19.00 15.78 -20.17
N HIS A 122 18.15 16.26 -21.07
CA HIS A 122 17.52 17.59 -21.01
C HIS A 122 18.56 18.71 -20.86
N PHE A 123 19.62 18.62 -21.68
CA PHE A 123 20.64 19.66 -21.82
C PHE A 123 20.44 20.34 -23.18
N ASP A 124 20.76 21.61 -23.27
CA ASP A 124 20.58 22.46 -24.45
C ASP A 124 21.87 22.71 -25.23
N CYS A 125 23.00 22.15 -24.79
CA CYS A 125 24.26 22.17 -25.55
C CYS A 125 25.16 20.94 -25.34
N VAL A 126 26.10 20.77 -26.26
CA VAL A 126 27.22 19.82 -26.20
C VAL A 126 28.52 20.60 -26.33
N ILE A 127 29.45 20.35 -25.41
CA ILE A 127 30.84 20.79 -25.54
C ILE A 127 31.61 19.71 -26.29
N VAL A 128 32.34 20.12 -27.31
CA VAL A 128 33.18 19.22 -28.10
C VAL A 128 34.59 19.32 -27.58
N SER A 129 35.14 18.19 -27.15
CA SER A 129 36.46 18.14 -26.55
C SER A 129 37.37 17.16 -27.28
N ASP A 130 38.63 17.56 -27.43
CA ASP A 130 39.72 16.67 -27.84
C ASP A 130 40.72 16.59 -26.67
N ASN A 131 40.99 15.38 -26.18
CA ASN A 131 41.87 15.13 -25.03
C ASN A 131 41.61 16.04 -23.79
N SER A 132 40.34 16.28 -23.46
CA SER A 132 39.87 17.17 -22.36
C SER A 132 39.97 18.68 -22.63
N PHE A 133 40.46 19.11 -23.80
CA PHE A 133 40.45 20.51 -24.19
C PHE A 133 39.16 20.85 -24.95
N PRO A 134 38.42 21.91 -24.59
CA PRO A 134 37.21 22.30 -25.31
C PRO A 134 37.56 22.97 -26.65
N ILE A 135 37.28 22.29 -27.76
CA ILE A 135 37.59 22.76 -29.12
C ILE A 135 36.37 23.29 -29.87
N GLY A 136 35.16 22.98 -29.40
CA GLY A 136 33.91 23.46 -29.97
C GLY A 136 32.72 23.40 -29.02
N ILE A 137 31.61 24.01 -29.45
CA ILE A 137 30.31 23.93 -28.77
C ILE A 137 29.20 23.89 -29.82
N ILE A 138 28.13 23.16 -29.55
CA ILE A 138 26.94 23.13 -30.40
C ILE A 138 25.67 23.05 -29.56
N THR A 139 24.64 23.83 -29.93
CA THR A 139 23.37 23.87 -29.19
C THR A 139 22.40 22.81 -29.71
N GLN A 140 21.43 22.41 -28.87
CA GLN A 140 20.34 21.54 -29.29
C GLN A 140 19.55 22.11 -30.48
N LYS A 141 19.35 23.43 -30.50
CA LYS A 141 18.64 24.13 -31.59
C LYS A 141 19.38 24.01 -32.92
N ASP A 142 20.70 24.00 -32.90
CA ASP A 142 21.52 23.85 -34.11
C ASP A 142 21.58 22.39 -34.54
N LEU A 143 21.72 21.45 -33.61
CA LEU A 143 21.70 20.02 -33.88
C LEU A 143 20.41 19.57 -34.60
N MET A 144 19.24 20.11 -34.22
CA MET A 144 17.95 19.75 -34.84
C MET A 144 17.83 20.12 -36.32
N LYS A 145 18.69 21.00 -36.84
CA LYS A 145 18.66 21.46 -38.24
C LYS A 145 19.57 20.65 -39.16
N ILE A 146 20.32 19.70 -38.59
CA ILE A 146 21.44 19.04 -39.25
C ILE A 146 21.16 17.55 -39.38
N PRO A 147 21.47 16.91 -40.53
CA PRO A 147 21.32 15.48 -40.68
C PRO A 147 22.09 14.68 -39.62
N GLY A 148 21.45 13.64 -39.06
CA GLY A 148 22.00 12.89 -37.92
C GLY A 148 23.31 12.14 -38.20
N TRP A 149 23.63 11.84 -39.47
CA TRP A 149 24.86 11.16 -39.88
C TRP A 149 26.07 12.10 -40.07
N GLU A 150 25.89 13.42 -39.93
CA GLU A 150 27.00 14.36 -40.01
C GLU A 150 27.90 14.28 -38.77
N GLN A 151 29.21 14.52 -38.94
CA GLN A 151 30.15 14.53 -37.81
C GLN A 151 30.11 15.88 -37.08
N ILE A 152 30.16 15.84 -35.75
CA ILE A 152 30.08 17.05 -34.91
C ILE A 152 31.16 18.07 -35.26
N LYS A 153 32.39 17.64 -35.59
CA LYS A 153 33.49 18.56 -35.95
C LYS A 153 33.21 19.44 -37.17
N ASN A 154 32.33 19.00 -38.07
CA ASN A 154 31.96 19.73 -39.28
C ASN A 154 30.91 20.81 -39.02
N VAL A 155 30.21 20.73 -37.89
CA VAL A 155 29.02 21.55 -37.62
C VAL A 155 29.08 22.35 -36.32
N MET A 156 30.00 22.00 -35.40
CA MET A 156 30.20 22.73 -34.17
C MET A 156 30.71 24.16 -34.41
N LYS A 157 30.38 25.08 -33.49
CA LYS A 157 31.06 26.36 -33.41
C LYS A 157 32.46 26.13 -32.84
N LYS A 158 33.49 26.33 -33.68
CA LYS A 158 34.91 26.21 -33.29
C LYS A 158 35.31 27.34 -32.34
N LYS A 159 36.32 27.08 -31.49
CA LYS A 159 36.86 28.04 -30.51
C LYS A 159 35.76 28.58 -29.59
N PRO A 160 35.18 27.73 -28.73
CA PRO A 160 34.14 28.17 -27.81
C PRO A 160 34.72 29.22 -26.86
N LEU A 161 33.88 30.14 -26.43
CA LEU A 161 34.26 31.07 -25.38
C LEU A 161 34.40 30.27 -24.07
N VAL A 162 35.53 30.39 -23.39
CA VAL A 162 35.83 29.69 -22.14
C VAL A 162 36.40 30.66 -21.12
N VAL A 163 36.22 30.36 -19.84
CA VAL A 163 36.83 31.12 -18.73
C VAL A 163 37.68 30.20 -17.87
N LYS A 164 38.70 30.76 -17.22
CA LYS A 164 39.49 30.02 -16.23
C LYS A 164 38.73 29.93 -14.91
N GLU A 165 39.02 28.91 -14.12
CA GLU A 165 38.59 28.85 -12.72
C GLU A 165 39.09 30.10 -11.95
N GLY A 166 38.25 30.60 -11.03
CA GLY A 166 38.57 31.75 -10.18
C GLY A 166 38.11 33.12 -10.70
N ILE A 167 37.55 33.20 -11.92
CA ILE A 167 36.92 34.43 -12.42
C ILE A 167 35.72 34.83 -11.54
N PRO A 168 35.55 36.12 -11.17
CA PRO A 168 34.40 36.60 -10.41
C PRO A 168 33.05 36.29 -11.08
N LEU A 169 32.01 36.04 -10.28
CA LEU A 169 30.69 35.67 -10.79
C LEU A 169 30.05 36.79 -11.61
N GLU A 170 30.27 38.04 -11.22
CA GLU A 170 29.79 39.24 -11.91
C GLU A 170 30.40 39.33 -13.31
N GLU A 171 31.70 39.02 -13.43
CA GLU A 171 32.40 38.99 -14.70
C GLU A 171 31.91 37.84 -15.59
N MET A 172 31.73 36.64 -15.03
CA MET A 172 31.11 35.51 -15.76
C MET A 172 29.72 35.89 -16.29
N SER A 173 28.89 36.54 -15.46
CA SER A 173 27.54 36.98 -15.82
C SER A 173 27.59 37.99 -16.97
N GLN A 174 28.47 38.99 -16.89
CA GLN A 174 28.65 39.98 -17.95
C GLN A 174 29.13 39.36 -19.26
N ILE A 175 30.06 38.38 -19.21
CA ILE A 175 30.50 37.61 -20.37
C ILE A 175 29.31 36.89 -21.02
N MET A 176 28.48 36.21 -20.22
CA MET A 176 27.32 35.47 -20.73
C MET A 176 26.28 36.39 -21.39
N ILE A 177 25.99 37.54 -20.76
CA ILE A 177 25.05 38.54 -21.28
C ILE A 177 25.57 39.15 -22.59
N ASN A 178 26.81 39.63 -22.61
CA ASN A 178 27.40 40.30 -23.77
C ASN A 178 27.48 39.39 -24.99
N ASN A 179 27.70 38.08 -24.76
CA ASN A 179 27.82 37.09 -25.83
C ASN A 179 26.51 36.34 -26.11
N GLN A 180 25.43 36.62 -25.35
CA GLN A 180 24.13 35.96 -25.44
C GLN A 180 24.24 34.42 -25.39
N ILE A 181 25.01 33.89 -24.42
CA ILE A 181 25.24 32.46 -24.23
C ILE A 181 24.65 31.96 -22.91
N ASN A 182 24.11 30.74 -22.91
CA ASN A 182 23.54 30.08 -21.72
C ASN A 182 24.50 29.10 -21.04
N HIS A 183 25.63 28.81 -21.68
CA HIS A 183 26.63 27.85 -21.20
C HIS A 183 28.00 28.45 -21.36
N LEU A 184 28.71 28.56 -20.25
CA LEU A 184 30.07 29.06 -20.18
C LEU A 184 31.00 27.93 -19.68
N PRO A 185 31.74 27.27 -20.58
CA PRO A 185 32.76 26.29 -20.19
C PRO A 185 33.83 26.91 -19.30
N VAL A 186 34.18 26.19 -18.23
CA VAL A 186 35.24 26.57 -17.30
C VAL A 186 36.42 25.62 -17.47
N VAL A 187 37.62 26.17 -17.58
CA VAL A 187 38.86 25.42 -17.75
C VAL A 187 39.84 25.65 -16.60
N ASP A 188 40.74 24.70 -16.40
CA ASP A 188 41.86 24.85 -15.47
C ASP A 188 42.97 25.76 -16.06
N ASN A 189 44.09 25.87 -15.35
CA ASN A 189 45.23 26.66 -15.78
C ASN A 189 45.93 26.12 -17.04
N GLU A 190 45.80 24.82 -17.31
CA GLU A 190 46.34 24.15 -18.50
C GLU A 190 45.39 24.28 -19.70
N GLY A 191 44.13 24.65 -19.48
CA GLY A 191 43.08 24.76 -20.50
C GLY A 191 42.18 23.53 -20.61
N LYS A 192 42.29 22.56 -19.69
CA LYS A 192 41.41 21.38 -19.66
C LYS A 192 40.06 21.75 -19.07
N LEU A 193 39.00 21.16 -19.60
CA LEU A 193 37.63 21.38 -19.18
C LEU A 193 37.39 20.87 -17.76
N LEU A 194 37.03 21.78 -16.85
CA LEU A 194 36.60 21.47 -15.48
C LEU A 194 35.07 21.25 -15.39
N GLY A 195 34.31 21.97 -16.22
CA GLY A 195 32.86 21.91 -16.24
C GLY A 195 32.26 23.08 -16.99
N CYS A 196 31.02 23.42 -16.68
CA CYS A 196 30.31 24.54 -17.28
C CYS A 196 29.50 25.29 -16.22
N VAL A 197 29.15 26.54 -16.52
CA VAL A 197 28.32 27.43 -15.71
C VAL A 197 27.13 27.91 -16.54
N THR A 198 25.94 27.86 -15.95
CA THR A 198 24.70 28.44 -16.49
C THR A 198 24.32 29.72 -15.74
N PRO A 199 23.39 30.55 -16.26
CA PRO A 199 22.86 31.69 -15.51
C PRO A 199 22.27 31.29 -14.15
N MET A 200 21.60 30.13 -14.08
CA MET A 200 21.07 29.61 -12.81
C MET A 200 22.19 29.26 -11.81
N ASP A 201 23.32 28.72 -12.27
CA ASP A 201 24.46 28.44 -11.39
C ASP A 201 25.06 29.74 -10.80
N ILE A 202 25.11 30.81 -11.61
CA ILE A 202 25.51 32.14 -11.14
C ILE A 202 24.53 32.65 -10.07
N THR A 203 23.22 32.60 -10.35
CA THR A 203 22.17 33.01 -9.40
C THR A 203 22.28 32.27 -8.07
N LEU A 204 22.47 30.95 -8.09
CA LEU A 204 22.65 30.15 -6.88
C LEU A 204 23.84 30.61 -6.06
N LYS A 205 25.00 30.81 -6.70
CA LYS A 205 26.21 31.26 -6.01
C LYS A 205 26.08 32.67 -5.46
N MET A 206 25.45 33.59 -6.21
CA MET A 206 25.14 34.95 -5.73
C MET A 206 24.20 34.93 -4.51
N ASN A 207 23.28 33.96 -4.43
CA ASN A 207 22.40 33.74 -3.27
C ASN A 207 23.04 32.86 -2.17
N ASN A 208 24.38 32.73 -2.19
CA ASN A 208 25.19 32.05 -1.17
C ASN A 208 24.89 30.55 -1.00
N TYR A 209 24.40 29.86 -2.04
CA TYR A 209 24.27 28.40 -2.03
C TYR A 209 25.65 27.75 -2.11
N LYS A 210 25.89 26.76 -1.24
CA LYS A 210 27.18 26.06 -1.12
C LYS A 210 26.99 24.55 -1.25
N PRO A 211 27.90 23.85 -1.94
CA PRO A 211 27.85 22.39 -2.05
C PRO A 211 28.06 21.72 -0.69
N ALA A 212 27.41 20.57 -0.49
CA ALA A 212 27.61 19.72 0.67
C ALA A 212 28.82 18.81 0.44
N LEU A 213 29.86 19.00 1.25
CA LEU A 213 31.19 18.41 1.04
C LEU A 213 31.61 17.51 2.19
N ASP A 214 32.34 16.45 1.85
CA ASP A 214 33.12 15.66 2.79
C ASP A 214 34.41 16.40 3.20
N LYS A 215 35.14 15.82 4.16
CA LYS A 215 36.42 16.35 4.65
C LYS A 215 37.52 16.50 3.58
N ASN A 216 37.35 15.85 2.43
CA ASN A 216 38.29 15.88 1.30
C ASN A 216 37.77 16.80 0.16
N ASN A 217 36.80 17.68 0.43
CA ASN A 217 36.16 18.58 -0.53
C ASN A 217 35.45 17.87 -1.70
N ARG A 218 34.96 16.64 -1.49
CA ARG A 218 34.14 15.91 -2.48
C ARG A 218 32.68 15.94 -2.07
N LEU A 219 31.77 15.88 -3.03
CA LEU A 219 30.33 15.89 -2.76
C LEU A 219 29.91 14.74 -1.82
N LEU A 220 28.96 15.02 -0.93
CA LEU A 220 28.37 14.02 -0.03
C LEU A 220 27.40 13.08 -0.76
N ILE A 221 27.39 11.81 -0.36
CA ILE A 221 26.43 10.81 -0.82
C ILE A 221 26.10 9.78 0.27
N GLY A 222 24.82 9.39 0.36
CA GLY A 222 24.39 8.31 1.26
C GLY A 222 23.94 7.05 0.50
N VAL A 223 23.86 5.93 1.21
CA VAL A 223 23.38 4.65 0.68
C VAL A 223 22.42 3.99 1.65
N ALA A 224 21.26 3.56 1.16
CA ALA A 224 20.29 2.81 1.93
C ALA A 224 20.52 1.29 1.87
N MET A 225 20.17 0.60 2.96
CA MET A 225 20.26 -0.85 3.10
C MET A 225 19.05 -1.39 3.89
N GLY A 226 18.66 -2.62 3.57
CA GLY A 226 17.63 -3.36 4.31
C GLY A 226 18.24 -4.38 5.28
N MET A 227 17.38 -5.22 5.85
CA MET A 227 17.79 -6.24 6.84
C MET A 227 18.25 -7.58 6.25
N LYS A 228 17.96 -7.83 4.96
CA LYS A 228 18.25 -9.13 4.32
C LYS A 228 19.63 -9.12 3.68
N PRO A 229 20.33 -10.28 3.64
CA PRO A 229 21.53 -10.43 2.83
C PRO A 229 21.26 -10.07 1.37
N LYS A 230 22.21 -9.42 0.72
CA LYS A 230 22.12 -9.02 -0.69
C LYS A 230 23.28 -9.63 -1.46
N ALA A 231 22.96 -10.36 -2.54
CA ALA A 231 23.95 -11.15 -3.29
C ALA A 231 24.79 -12.08 -2.38
N GLY A 232 24.17 -12.65 -1.34
CA GLY A 232 24.83 -13.51 -0.35
C GLY A 232 25.69 -12.78 0.68
N ILE A 233 25.83 -11.46 0.61
CA ILE A 233 26.62 -10.65 1.55
C ILE A 233 25.76 -10.25 2.74
N ALA A 234 26.27 -10.45 3.96
CA ALA A 234 25.59 -10.04 5.18
C ALA A 234 25.49 -8.51 5.28
N PRO A 235 24.44 -7.96 5.92
CA PRO A 235 24.26 -6.50 6.02
C PRO A 235 25.44 -5.75 6.64
N GLU A 236 26.12 -6.33 7.63
CA GLU A 236 27.29 -5.74 8.29
C GLU A 236 28.49 -5.60 7.33
N ASP A 237 28.81 -6.65 6.58
CA ASP A 237 29.89 -6.65 5.60
C ASP A 237 29.58 -5.68 4.45
N LEU A 238 28.30 -5.65 4.03
CA LEU A 238 27.84 -4.74 2.99
C LEU A 238 27.94 -3.27 3.43
N ALA A 239 27.64 -2.98 4.69
CA ALA A 239 27.81 -1.66 5.29
C ALA A 239 29.26 -1.19 5.16
N GLN A 240 30.21 -2.01 5.62
CA GLN A 240 31.65 -1.72 5.53
C GLN A 240 32.10 -1.57 4.08
N PHE A 241 31.59 -2.40 3.18
CA PHE A 241 31.90 -2.32 1.75
C PHE A 241 31.48 -0.97 1.15
N TYR A 242 30.26 -0.49 1.40
CA TYR A 242 29.82 0.81 0.88
C TYR A 242 30.63 1.98 1.45
N ILE A 243 31.02 1.92 2.73
CA ILE A 243 31.94 2.90 3.34
C ILE A 243 33.27 2.92 2.60
N GLN A 244 33.87 1.74 2.35
CA GLN A 244 35.13 1.63 1.60
C GLN A 244 35.02 2.18 0.17
N LYS A 245 33.83 2.11 -0.44
CA LYS A 245 33.57 2.67 -1.77
C LYS A 245 33.26 4.17 -1.77
N GLY A 246 33.18 4.80 -0.60
CA GLY A 246 33.06 6.25 -0.45
C GLY A 246 31.66 6.77 -0.11
N ALA A 247 30.78 5.93 0.43
CA ALA A 247 29.55 6.42 1.07
C ALA A 247 29.91 7.26 2.32
N ASP A 248 29.24 8.40 2.49
CA ASP A 248 29.46 9.30 3.62
C ASP A 248 28.41 9.09 4.75
N VAL A 249 27.26 8.49 4.41
CA VAL A 249 26.17 8.17 5.33
C VAL A 249 25.54 6.83 4.95
N LEU A 250 25.23 6.00 5.95
CA LEU A 250 24.43 4.79 5.75
C LEU A 250 23.01 4.99 6.30
N VAL A 251 22.02 4.47 5.57
CA VAL A 251 20.61 4.52 5.98
C VAL A 251 20.05 3.11 6.08
N LEU A 252 19.73 2.64 7.28
CA LEU A 252 18.98 1.41 7.47
C LEU A 252 17.49 1.72 7.36
N ASP A 253 16.87 1.18 6.31
CA ASP A 253 15.49 1.54 5.93
C ASP A 253 14.62 0.30 5.76
N ILE A 254 13.61 0.18 6.63
CA ILE A 254 12.51 -0.78 6.54
C ILE A 254 11.18 -0.10 6.88
N ALA A 255 10.07 -0.65 6.40
CA ALA A 255 8.74 -0.08 6.66
C ALA A 255 8.38 -0.06 8.16
N ASN A 256 8.78 -1.08 8.92
CA ASN A 256 8.48 -1.21 10.34
C ASN A 256 9.76 -1.26 11.20
N GLY A 257 10.27 -0.10 11.60
CA GLY A 257 11.44 0.02 12.47
C GLY A 257 11.22 -0.44 13.93
N TYR A 258 9.99 -0.84 14.31
CA TYR A 258 9.69 -1.32 15.67
C TYR A 258 10.06 -2.79 15.91
N LEU A 259 10.50 -3.51 14.88
CA LEU A 259 10.87 -4.92 14.97
C LEU A 259 12.15 -5.12 15.78
N ASN A 260 12.13 -6.03 16.77
CA ASN A 260 13.29 -6.28 17.62
C ASN A 260 14.53 -6.74 16.85
N ASN A 261 14.36 -7.64 15.89
CA ASN A 261 15.47 -8.12 15.05
C ASN A 261 16.12 -6.99 14.21
N PHE A 262 15.37 -5.92 13.91
CA PHE A 262 15.91 -4.74 13.24
C PHE A 262 16.70 -3.85 14.20
N VAL A 263 16.22 -3.69 15.44
CA VAL A 263 16.96 -2.98 16.51
C VAL A 263 18.28 -3.72 16.82
N GLU A 264 18.24 -5.04 16.93
CA GLU A 264 19.43 -5.88 17.12
C GLU A 264 20.41 -5.79 15.94
N LEU A 265 19.89 -5.81 14.71
CA LEU A 265 20.72 -5.59 13.51
C LEU A 265 21.37 -4.20 13.52
N THR A 266 20.65 -3.18 13.96
CA THR A 266 21.19 -1.81 14.09
C THR A 266 22.40 -1.79 15.01
N ALA A 267 22.32 -2.44 16.18
CA ALA A 267 23.45 -2.55 17.10
C ALA A 267 24.64 -3.32 16.50
N ARG A 268 24.38 -4.40 15.75
CA ARG A 268 25.43 -5.15 15.03
C ARG A 268 26.11 -4.30 13.96
N ILE A 269 25.34 -3.57 13.16
CA ILE A 269 25.86 -2.68 12.12
C ILE A 269 26.68 -1.55 12.74
N ARG A 270 26.16 -0.90 13.81
CA ARG A 270 26.93 0.10 14.59
C ARG A 270 28.29 -0.46 15.01
N LYS A 271 28.32 -1.65 15.62
CA LYS A 271 29.57 -2.31 16.02
C LYS A 271 30.51 -2.55 14.84
N ALA A 272 29.99 -2.92 13.67
CA ALA A 272 30.78 -3.18 12.48
C ALA A 272 31.38 -1.91 11.85
N ILE A 273 30.64 -0.79 11.84
CA ILE A 273 31.05 0.45 11.16
C ILE A 273 31.81 1.42 12.08
N GLY A 274 31.75 1.20 13.40
CA GLY A 274 32.35 2.06 14.43
C GLY A 274 31.45 3.24 14.85
N ASP A 275 31.73 3.84 16.01
CA ASP A 275 30.88 4.87 16.63
C ASP A 275 30.91 6.26 15.96
N ASP A 276 31.83 6.46 15.03
CA ASP A 276 32.03 7.74 14.35
C ASP A 276 31.41 7.80 12.97
N PHE A 277 31.06 6.65 12.38
CA PHE A 277 30.47 6.63 11.04
C PHE A 277 28.97 7.03 11.11
N PRO A 278 28.50 7.98 10.30
CA PRO A 278 27.12 8.45 10.33
C PRO A 278 26.09 7.37 9.95
N LEU A 279 25.15 7.09 10.86
CA LEU A 279 24.11 6.07 10.69
C LEU A 279 22.71 6.64 10.92
N ILE A 280 21.88 6.57 9.88
CA ILE A 280 20.46 6.91 9.92
C ILE A 280 19.64 5.62 9.97
N VAL A 281 18.61 5.54 10.81
CA VAL A 281 17.83 4.30 10.98
C VAL A 281 16.34 4.61 11.05
N GLY A 282 15.51 3.86 10.32
CA GLY A 282 14.06 3.98 10.35
C GLY A 282 13.31 2.91 9.55
N ASN A 283 11.97 3.01 9.45
CA ASN A 283 11.13 4.12 9.90
C ASN A 283 10.41 3.83 11.23
N VAL A 284 10.28 4.86 12.05
CA VAL A 284 9.43 4.89 13.26
C VAL A 284 8.54 6.13 13.24
N ALA A 285 7.57 6.23 14.16
CA ALA A 285 6.57 7.30 14.13
C ALA A 285 6.24 7.89 15.52
N ASP A 286 7.02 7.57 16.55
CA ASP A 286 6.80 8.04 17.91
C ASP A 286 8.06 8.01 18.79
N TYR A 287 7.92 8.49 20.04
CA TYR A 287 8.99 8.51 21.04
C TYR A 287 9.62 7.12 21.29
N GLU A 288 8.80 6.08 21.49
CA GLU A 288 9.28 4.74 21.86
C GLU A 288 10.11 4.10 20.73
N GLY A 289 9.63 4.23 19.49
CA GLY A 289 10.39 3.77 18.32
C GLY A 289 11.71 4.50 18.18
N ALA A 290 11.70 5.84 18.31
CA ALA A 290 12.91 6.65 18.22
C ALA A 290 13.92 6.29 19.32
N LYS A 291 13.47 6.17 20.57
CA LYS A 291 14.32 5.84 21.72
C LYS A 291 15.02 4.50 21.53
N ARG A 292 14.32 3.46 21.06
CA ARG A 292 14.89 2.13 20.82
C ARG A 292 15.97 2.13 19.75
N LEU A 293 15.78 2.88 18.67
CA LEU A 293 16.80 3.01 17.62
C LEU A 293 18.02 3.80 18.10
N ILE A 294 17.81 4.88 18.87
CA ILE A 294 18.88 5.65 19.49
C ILE A 294 19.71 4.76 20.44
N ASP A 295 19.04 3.95 21.28
CA ASP A 295 19.70 3.03 22.20
C ASP A 295 20.50 1.94 21.48
N ALA A 296 20.11 1.58 20.25
CA ALA A 296 20.86 0.67 19.39
C ALA A 296 22.04 1.32 18.66
N GLY A 297 22.27 2.63 18.82
CA GLY A 297 23.40 3.35 18.24
C GLY A 297 23.07 4.15 16.97
N CYS A 298 21.81 4.51 16.76
CA CYS A 298 21.38 5.41 15.68
C CYS A 298 21.78 6.87 15.97
N ASP A 299 22.38 7.57 14.99
CA ASP A 299 22.67 9.00 15.09
C ASP A 299 21.43 9.84 14.72
N THR A 300 20.72 9.42 13.69
CA THR A 300 19.54 10.13 13.18
C THR A 300 18.40 9.17 12.91
N VAL A 301 17.27 9.38 13.58
CA VAL A 301 16.09 8.55 13.40
C VAL A 301 15.30 9.04 12.19
N LYS A 302 15.08 8.18 11.20
CA LYS A 302 14.18 8.47 10.07
C LYS A 302 12.73 8.24 10.51
N VAL A 303 11.92 9.29 10.49
CA VAL A 303 10.57 9.33 11.06
C VAL A 303 9.52 9.47 9.96
N GLY A 304 8.56 8.55 9.93
CA GLY A 304 7.39 8.60 9.07
C GLY A 304 6.90 7.22 8.64
N ILE A 305 5.67 6.86 9.02
CA ILE A 305 4.99 5.63 8.57
C ILE A 305 3.64 6.04 7.97
N GLY A 306 3.50 5.85 6.65
CA GLY A 306 2.30 6.28 5.91
C GLY A 306 2.25 7.70 5.30
N PRO A 307 3.20 8.65 5.48
CA PRO A 307 3.06 10.01 4.95
C PRO A 307 3.66 10.22 3.55
N GLY A 308 4.43 9.25 3.04
CA GLY A 308 5.02 9.38 1.70
C GLY A 308 3.93 9.37 0.64
N GLY A 309 4.01 10.24 -0.37
CA GLY A 309 3.00 10.30 -1.42
C GLY A 309 2.81 8.98 -2.19
N ALA A 310 3.78 8.05 -2.18
CA ALA A 310 3.63 6.72 -2.79
C ALA A 310 3.08 5.66 -1.84
N CYS A 311 2.83 6.00 -0.59
CA CYS A 311 2.67 5.06 0.51
C CYS A 311 1.18 4.83 0.77
N THR A 312 0.74 3.59 0.55
CA THR A 312 -0.62 3.17 0.85
C THR A 312 -0.73 2.52 2.22
N THR A 313 0.36 2.38 3.00
CA THR A 313 0.36 1.73 4.33
C THR A 313 -0.79 2.19 5.23
N ARG A 314 -1.08 3.50 5.33
CA ARG A 314 -2.22 3.98 6.14
C ARG A 314 -3.58 3.58 5.58
N ARG A 315 -3.76 3.57 4.26
CA ARG A 315 -5.02 3.17 3.60
C ARG A 315 -5.23 1.67 3.56
N GLU A 316 -4.16 0.91 3.47
CA GLU A 316 -4.22 -0.55 3.48
C GLU A 316 -4.25 -1.10 4.90
N THR A 317 -3.28 -0.72 5.73
CA THR A 317 -3.07 -1.34 7.05
C THR A 317 -3.60 -0.49 8.20
N GLY A 318 -4.07 0.74 7.94
CA GLY A 318 -4.55 1.65 8.99
C GLY A 318 -3.44 2.18 9.88
N VAL A 319 -2.24 1.59 9.79
CA VAL A 319 -1.12 1.92 10.64
C VAL A 319 -0.38 3.12 10.10
N GLY A 320 -0.06 4.04 11.00
CA GLY A 320 0.77 5.21 10.75
C GLY A 320 0.58 6.23 11.84
N VAL A 321 1.20 7.40 11.69
CA VAL A 321 0.91 8.57 12.52
C VAL A 321 0.99 9.79 11.60
N PRO A 322 0.02 10.72 11.64
CA PRO A 322 0.14 12.01 10.96
C PRO A 322 1.50 12.68 11.20
N GLN A 323 2.16 13.12 10.13
CA GLN A 323 3.60 13.29 10.13
C GLN A 323 4.10 14.38 11.09
N ALA A 324 3.37 15.47 11.24
CA ALA A 324 3.77 16.54 12.16
C ALA A 324 3.78 16.06 13.62
N THR A 325 2.77 15.30 14.03
CA THR A 325 2.74 14.66 15.35
C THR A 325 3.83 13.60 15.49
N ALA A 326 4.08 12.80 14.46
CA ALA A 326 5.14 11.78 14.48
C ALA A 326 6.53 12.39 14.74
N VAL A 327 6.86 13.45 14.00
CA VAL A 327 8.11 14.21 14.17
C VAL A 327 8.21 14.80 15.57
N ALA A 328 7.16 15.49 16.03
CA ALA A 328 7.14 16.14 17.33
C ALA A 328 7.30 15.16 18.51
N ASP A 329 6.65 13.99 18.44
CA ASP A 329 6.74 12.99 19.50
C ASP A 329 8.08 12.24 19.47
N ALA A 330 8.58 11.86 18.29
CA ALA A 330 9.87 11.20 18.13
C ALA A 330 11.05 12.08 18.61
N MET A 331 10.98 13.39 18.36
CA MET A 331 12.02 14.34 18.77
C MET A 331 12.29 14.35 20.29
N ARG A 332 11.30 13.96 21.10
CA ARG A 332 11.45 13.86 22.57
C ARG A 332 12.50 12.83 23.00
N ALA A 333 12.84 11.87 22.14
CA ALA A 333 13.86 10.85 22.42
C ALA A 333 15.28 11.37 22.17
N CYS A 334 15.44 12.47 21.43
CA CYS A 334 16.74 13.01 21.05
C CYS A 334 17.34 13.87 22.16
N VAL A 335 18.66 13.72 22.38
CA VAL A 335 19.43 14.68 23.17
C VAL A 335 19.99 15.75 22.23
N PRO A 336 19.75 17.06 22.48
CA PRO A 336 20.25 18.13 21.63
C PRO A 336 21.74 18.02 21.33
N GLY A 337 22.10 18.15 20.06
CA GLY A 337 23.48 18.05 19.57
C GLY A 337 24.07 16.63 19.51
N LYS A 338 23.33 15.59 19.95
CA LYS A 338 23.78 14.19 19.88
C LYS A 338 23.00 13.37 18.88
N GLN A 339 21.67 13.42 18.94
CA GLN A 339 20.78 12.69 18.03
C GLN A 339 19.82 13.64 17.32
N TYR A 340 19.40 13.23 16.14
CA TYR A 340 18.56 14.05 15.26
C TYR A 340 17.36 13.27 14.71
N ILE A 341 16.38 13.99 14.17
CA ILE A 341 15.25 13.43 13.45
C ILE A 341 15.34 13.80 11.96
N LEU A 342 15.15 12.83 11.08
CA LEU A 342 14.92 13.07 9.65
C LEU A 342 13.44 12.86 9.34
N ALA A 343 12.72 13.94 9.03
CA ALA A 343 11.30 13.85 8.69
C ALA A 343 11.11 13.34 7.26
N ASP A 344 10.60 12.11 7.10
CA ASP A 344 10.48 11.40 5.83
C ASP A 344 9.03 11.27 5.36
N GLY A 345 8.71 11.95 4.25
CA GLY A 345 7.37 11.99 3.66
C GLY A 345 6.49 13.14 4.15
N GLY A 346 5.35 13.34 3.48
CA GLY A 346 4.39 14.41 3.74
C GLY A 346 4.77 15.80 3.20
N ILE A 347 5.98 15.98 2.67
CA ILE A 347 6.50 17.27 2.19
C ILE A 347 6.10 17.55 0.74
N LYS A 348 5.35 18.63 0.51
CA LYS A 348 4.89 19.05 -0.82
C LYS A 348 5.46 20.41 -1.21
N ASN A 349 5.63 21.31 -0.24
CA ASN A 349 6.09 22.68 -0.46
C ASN A 349 6.98 23.17 0.70
N HIS A 350 7.47 24.41 0.60
CA HIS A 350 8.34 25.05 1.59
C HIS A 350 7.68 25.28 2.95
N PHE A 351 6.35 25.44 3.00
CA PHE A 351 5.62 25.55 4.27
C PHE A 351 5.67 24.24 5.05
N ASP A 352 5.49 23.09 4.39
CA ASP A 352 5.61 21.78 5.04
C ASP A 352 7.01 21.57 5.62
N ILE A 353 8.04 22.02 4.89
CA ILE A 353 9.44 22.02 5.36
C ILE A 353 9.54 22.89 6.62
N ALA A 354 9.05 24.13 6.57
CA ALA A 354 9.11 25.04 7.71
C ALA A 354 8.46 24.45 8.97
N VAL A 355 7.27 23.84 8.84
CA VAL A 355 6.59 23.20 9.98
C VAL A 355 7.41 22.01 10.50
N ALA A 356 7.92 21.13 9.63
CA ALA A 356 8.77 20.01 10.03
C ALA A 356 10.02 20.47 10.79
N LEU A 357 10.68 21.53 10.30
CA LEU A 357 11.85 22.13 10.95
C LEU A 357 11.49 22.70 12.31
N LEU A 358 10.40 23.46 12.40
CA LEU A 358 9.94 24.10 13.63
C LEU A 358 9.55 23.07 14.71
N LEU A 359 9.08 21.89 14.30
CA LEU A 359 8.76 20.78 15.20
C LEU A 359 9.98 20.00 15.70
N GLY A 360 11.18 20.30 15.17
CA GLY A 360 12.45 19.84 15.71
C GLY A 360 13.29 18.99 14.77
N ALA A 361 12.79 18.60 13.59
CA ALA A 361 13.61 17.89 12.61
C ALA A 361 14.62 18.86 11.98
N PRO A 362 15.95 18.63 12.02
CA PRO A 362 16.90 19.48 11.31
C PRO A 362 16.83 19.38 9.79
N CYS A 363 16.35 18.24 9.26
CA CYS A 363 16.30 17.94 7.83
C CYS A 363 14.98 17.26 7.46
N VAL A 364 14.59 17.40 6.19
CA VAL A 364 13.47 16.67 5.60
C VAL A 364 13.94 15.77 4.46
N MET A 365 13.31 14.60 4.31
CA MET A 365 13.51 13.69 3.18
C MET A 365 12.35 13.83 2.17
N ILE A 366 12.70 14.11 0.91
CA ILE A 366 11.76 14.41 -0.17
C ILE A 366 11.88 13.38 -1.29
N GLY A 367 10.75 12.76 -1.65
CA GLY A 367 10.65 11.77 -2.73
C GLY A 367 9.79 12.24 -3.91
N SER A 368 8.46 12.16 -3.76
CA SER A 368 7.49 12.42 -4.85
C SER A 368 7.67 13.79 -5.52
N ALA A 369 8.02 14.84 -4.75
CA ALA A 369 8.27 16.16 -5.32
C ALA A 369 9.49 16.19 -6.27
N PHE A 370 10.45 15.28 -6.14
CA PHE A 370 11.62 15.20 -7.04
C PHE A 370 11.47 14.15 -8.14
N ALA A 371 10.51 13.24 -8.04
CA ALA A 371 10.33 12.15 -8.99
C ALA A 371 10.12 12.59 -10.46
N GLY A 372 9.44 13.72 -10.67
CA GLY A 372 9.17 14.29 -12.00
C GLY A 372 10.29 15.17 -12.56
N THR A 373 11.41 15.34 -11.87
CA THR A 373 12.51 16.21 -12.37
C THR A 373 13.33 15.53 -13.47
N TYR A 374 14.02 16.30 -14.31
CA TYR A 374 14.85 15.76 -15.40
C TYR A 374 15.95 14.82 -14.90
N GLU A 375 16.49 15.09 -13.72
CA GLU A 375 17.58 14.36 -13.08
C GLU A 375 17.14 13.00 -12.52
N SER A 376 15.83 12.82 -12.31
CA SER A 376 15.22 11.56 -11.86
C SER A 376 15.60 10.41 -12.78
N ALA A 377 15.99 9.28 -12.19
CA ALA A 377 16.38 8.06 -12.89
C ALA A 377 15.19 7.29 -13.51
N PHE A 378 13.96 7.72 -13.25
CA PHE A 378 12.78 7.11 -13.87
C PHE A 378 12.71 7.34 -15.37
N GLU A 379 12.21 6.30 -16.06
CA GLU A 379 11.97 6.29 -17.50
C GLU A 379 10.90 7.32 -17.87
N THR A 380 11.13 8.01 -18.99
CA THR A 380 10.18 8.97 -19.56
C THR A 380 9.24 8.28 -20.54
N GLU A 381 7.99 8.70 -20.55
CA GLU A 381 6.95 8.27 -21.47
C GLU A 381 6.20 9.50 -21.99
N ILE A 382 5.75 9.49 -23.25
CA ILE A 382 4.96 10.58 -23.84
C ILE A 382 3.50 10.16 -23.83
N LEU A 383 2.65 10.93 -23.17
CA LEU A 383 1.21 10.70 -23.08
C LEU A 383 0.49 12.00 -23.44
N ASN A 384 -0.38 11.95 -24.46
CA ASN A 384 -1.13 13.11 -24.97
C ASN A 384 -0.26 14.33 -25.29
N GLY A 385 0.96 14.11 -25.81
CA GLY A 385 1.92 15.17 -26.12
C GLY A 385 2.67 15.75 -24.91
N GLU A 386 2.37 15.29 -23.69
CA GLU A 386 3.09 15.66 -22.48
C GLU A 386 4.11 14.59 -22.09
N ILE A 387 5.21 15.00 -21.46
CA ILE A 387 6.25 14.09 -20.98
C ILE A 387 5.97 13.73 -19.52
N TRP A 388 5.89 12.43 -19.27
CA TRP A 388 5.65 11.81 -17.97
C TRP A 388 6.84 10.93 -17.59
N LYS A 389 6.98 10.61 -16.32
CA LYS A 389 7.94 9.63 -15.80
C LYS A 389 7.22 8.52 -15.05
N ARG A 390 7.60 7.26 -15.29
CA ARG A 390 7.07 6.10 -14.56
C ARG A 390 7.62 6.07 -13.14
N TRP A 391 6.76 6.31 -12.16
CA TRP A 391 7.09 6.41 -10.75
C TRP A 391 6.67 5.15 -10.00
N ARG A 392 7.55 4.64 -9.13
CA ARG A 392 7.30 3.44 -8.32
C ARG A 392 7.57 3.73 -6.85
N GLY A 393 6.63 3.41 -5.97
CA GLY A 393 6.85 3.43 -4.52
C GLY A 393 7.75 2.28 -4.08
N ASN A 394 8.63 2.46 -3.09
CA ASN A 394 9.53 1.38 -2.63
C ASN A 394 8.78 0.14 -2.11
N ALA A 395 7.58 0.36 -1.56
CA ALA A 395 6.68 -0.68 -1.07
C ALA A 395 5.68 -1.16 -2.13
N SER A 396 5.83 -0.75 -3.40
CA SER A 396 4.97 -1.23 -4.49
C SER A 396 5.29 -2.67 -4.89
N SER A 397 4.31 -3.37 -5.45
CA SER A 397 4.48 -4.72 -5.99
C SER A 397 5.56 -4.75 -7.07
N SER A 398 5.61 -3.77 -7.99
CA SER A 398 6.66 -3.75 -9.03
C SER A 398 8.06 -3.48 -8.46
N ALA A 399 8.19 -2.66 -7.42
CA ALA A 399 9.47 -2.46 -6.73
C ALA A 399 9.93 -3.72 -5.99
N ALA A 400 9.00 -4.46 -5.39
CA ALA A 400 9.29 -5.74 -4.75
C ALA A 400 9.70 -6.82 -5.76
N THR A 401 9.01 -6.91 -6.90
CA THR A 401 9.37 -7.80 -8.01
C THR A 401 10.74 -7.47 -8.58
N TYR A 402 11.05 -6.18 -8.80
CA TYR A 402 12.37 -5.75 -9.26
C TYR A 402 13.48 -6.17 -8.28
N ARG A 403 13.29 -5.93 -6.97
CA ARG A 403 14.21 -6.38 -5.93
C ARG A 403 14.39 -7.90 -5.92
N ARG A 404 13.31 -8.66 -6.05
CA ARG A 404 13.37 -10.14 -6.05
C ARG A 404 14.10 -10.66 -7.28
N LYS A 405 13.91 -10.06 -8.45
CA LYS A 405 14.66 -10.40 -9.66
C LYS A 405 16.16 -10.22 -9.46
N GLU A 406 16.59 -9.12 -8.83
CA GLU A 406 18.00 -8.87 -8.52
C GLU A 406 18.57 -9.84 -7.45
N ILE A 407 17.75 -10.33 -6.53
CA ILE A 407 18.18 -11.26 -5.46
C ILE A 407 18.18 -12.72 -5.93
N TYR A 408 17.20 -13.14 -6.74
CA TYR A 408 16.92 -14.55 -7.06
C TYR A 408 17.07 -14.92 -8.55
N GLY A 409 17.27 -13.95 -9.45
CA GLY A 409 17.38 -14.16 -10.91
C GLY A 409 16.05 -14.47 -11.61
N ASP A 410 16.09 -14.88 -12.88
CA ASP A 410 14.90 -15.15 -13.73
C ASP A 410 14.17 -16.48 -13.40
N LYS A 411 14.57 -17.21 -12.34
CA LYS A 411 13.96 -18.49 -11.98
C LYS A 411 12.65 -18.25 -11.23
N TYR A 412 11.52 -18.38 -11.93
CA TYR A 412 10.15 -18.30 -11.42
C TYR A 412 9.83 -17.00 -10.67
N ILE A 413 9.57 -15.94 -11.44
CA ILE A 413 8.77 -14.81 -10.95
C ILE A 413 7.31 -15.28 -11.04
N MET A 414 6.83 -16.03 -10.05
CA MET A 414 5.39 -16.12 -9.85
C MET A 414 4.89 -14.69 -9.66
N GLU A 415 3.76 -14.32 -10.28
CA GLU A 415 2.97 -13.16 -9.87
C GLU A 415 2.47 -13.43 -8.44
N GLU A 416 3.38 -13.31 -7.46
CA GLU A 416 3.04 -13.34 -6.06
C GLU A 416 2.17 -12.11 -5.82
N LEU A 417 0.94 -12.36 -5.37
CA LEU A 417 0.00 -11.36 -4.84
C LEU A 417 0.54 -10.82 -3.51
N GLU A 418 1.72 -10.20 -3.55
CA GLU A 418 2.24 -9.45 -2.43
C GLU A 418 1.34 -8.25 -2.20
N HIS A 419 0.82 -8.16 -0.98
CA HIS A 419 0.16 -6.96 -0.54
C HIS A 419 1.12 -5.78 -0.59
N SER A 420 0.76 -4.85 -1.47
CA SER A 420 1.51 -3.67 -1.81
C SER A 420 1.15 -2.55 -0.84
N GLU A 421 2.10 -2.15 0.01
CA GLU A 421 1.98 -0.98 0.88
C GLU A 421 2.45 0.31 0.18
N GLY A 422 2.70 0.23 -1.13
CA GLY A 422 2.96 1.36 -2.01
C GLY A 422 2.23 1.25 -3.35
N ALA A 423 2.18 2.36 -4.08
CA ALA A 423 1.59 2.43 -5.41
C ALA A 423 2.63 2.72 -6.50
N ASP A 424 2.34 2.26 -7.72
CA ASP A 424 3.05 2.65 -8.94
C ASP A 424 2.19 3.62 -9.72
N GLY A 425 2.77 4.68 -10.27
CA GLY A 425 2.04 5.64 -11.08
C GLY A 425 2.92 6.30 -12.12
N ILE A 426 2.43 7.41 -12.65
CA ILE A 426 3.18 8.29 -13.52
C ILE A 426 3.20 9.69 -12.91
N VAL A 427 4.29 10.42 -13.11
CA VAL A 427 4.41 11.81 -12.66
C VAL A 427 4.78 12.68 -13.83
N LYS A 428 4.08 13.81 -14.00
CA LYS A 428 4.38 14.78 -15.04
C LYS A 428 5.80 15.29 -14.85
N VAL A 429 6.53 15.49 -15.95
CA VAL A 429 7.87 16.09 -15.87
C VAL A 429 7.74 17.54 -15.43
N THR A 430 8.44 17.92 -14.35
CA THR A 430 8.31 19.24 -13.69
C THR A 430 9.54 20.13 -13.84
N GLY A 431 10.43 19.84 -14.79
CA GLY A 431 11.65 20.64 -15.00
C GLY A 431 12.87 20.14 -14.20
N SER A 432 13.86 21.01 -14.02
CA SER A 432 15.10 20.69 -13.28
C SER A 432 14.89 20.74 -11.78
N ILE A 433 15.53 19.80 -11.07
CA ILE A 433 15.59 19.79 -9.60
C ILE A 433 16.19 21.08 -9.03
N THR A 434 17.14 21.69 -9.74
CA THR A 434 17.80 22.94 -9.32
C THR A 434 16.79 24.06 -9.10
N HIS A 435 15.88 24.28 -10.06
CA HIS A 435 14.85 25.30 -9.95
C HIS A 435 13.88 25.02 -8.80
N LYS A 436 13.54 23.74 -8.61
CA LYS A 436 12.60 23.32 -7.57
C LYS A 436 13.17 23.50 -6.17
N VAL A 437 14.42 23.09 -5.96
CA VAL A 437 15.13 23.30 -4.70
C VAL A 437 15.32 24.78 -4.42
N PHE A 438 15.72 25.58 -5.42
CA PHE A 438 15.83 27.03 -5.27
C PHE A 438 14.52 27.66 -4.80
N GLN A 439 13.39 27.36 -5.45
CA GLN A 439 12.07 27.86 -5.02
C GLN A 439 11.69 27.42 -3.61
N MET A 440 11.96 26.17 -3.24
CA MET A 440 11.67 25.66 -1.90
C MET A 440 12.52 26.37 -0.84
N MET A 441 13.80 26.62 -1.12
CA MET A 441 14.74 27.21 -0.17
C MET A 441 14.54 28.71 -0.02
N GLU A 442 14.29 29.45 -1.11
CA GLU A 442 13.92 30.87 -1.01
C GLU A 442 12.59 31.04 -0.26
N GLY A 443 11.58 30.21 -0.55
CA GLY A 443 10.33 30.20 0.20
C GLY A 443 10.55 29.91 1.70
N LEU A 444 11.44 28.98 2.03
CA LEU A 444 11.81 28.67 3.42
C LEU A 444 12.54 29.85 4.10
N LYS A 445 13.49 30.51 3.42
CA LYS A 445 14.15 31.71 3.95
C LYS A 445 13.13 32.81 4.26
N HIS A 446 12.16 33.02 3.36
CA HIS A 446 11.05 33.93 3.62
C HIS A 446 10.22 33.53 4.85
N CYS A 447 9.92 32.24 5.06
CA CYS A 447 9.25 31.79 6.27
C CYS A 447 10.03 32.14 7.54
N LEU A 448 11.34 31.86 7.57
CA LEU A 448 12.22 32.19 8.70
C LEU A 448 12.28 33.70 8.94
N LEU A 449 12.40 34.48 7.87
CA LEU A 449 12.39 35.94 7.90
C LEU A 449 11.10 36.50 8.52
N GLN A 450 9.93 36.04 8.07
CA GLN A 450 8.62 36.44 8.61
C GLN A 450 8.43 36.05 10.08
N CYS A 451 9.13 35.00 10.52
CA CYS A 451 9.18 34.57 11.93
C CYS A 451 10.42 35.13 12.66
N ASN A 452 11.00 36.21 12.13
CA ASN A 452 12.12 36.94 12.69
C ASN A 452 13.29 36.04 13.14
N SER A 453 13.66 35.05 12.33
CA SER A 453 14.64 34.01 12.65
C SER A 453 15.79 34.00 11.63
N LYS A 454 17.03 34.09 12.11
CA LYS A 454 18.25 34.10 11.28
C LYS A 454 18.75 32.70 10.92
N ASN A 455 18.33 31.66 11.65
CA ASN A 455 18.70 30.28 11.38
C ASN A 455 17.67 29.29 11.93
N ILE A 456 17.81 28.01 11.57
CA ILE A 456 16.88 26.93 11.94
C ILE A 456 16.80 26.75 13.46
N LEU A 457 17.90 26.87 14.19
CA LEU A 457 17.91 26.71 15.65
C LEU A 457 17.10 27.80 16.35
N GLN A 458 17.28 29.06 15.94
CA GLN A 458 16.48 30.17 16.43
C GLN A 458 15.01 29.98 16.08
N PHE A 459 14.72 29.53 14.86
CA PHE A 459 13.35 29.25 14.42
C PHE A 459 12.69 28.19 15.32
N GLN A 460 13.34 27.06 15.55
CA GLN A 460 12.89 26.00 16.47
C GLN A 460 12.61 26.50 17.89
N SER A 461 13.44 27.39 18.42
CA SER A 461 13.26 27.94 19.78
C SER A 461 11.96 28.74 19.95
N LYS A 462 11.37 29.23 18.86
CA LYS A 462 10.16 30.06 18.86
C LYS A 462 8.86 29.28 18.65
N ARG A 463 8.94 27.96 18.46
CA ARG A 463 7.80 27.07 18.12
C ARG A 463 6.52 27.42 18.88
N ASP A 464 6.58 27.50 20.20
CA ASP A 464 5.39 27.69 21.04
C ASP A 464 4.77 29.09 20.87
N GLY A 465 5.58 30.09 20.48
CA GLY A 465 5.15 31.44 20.19
C GLY A 465 4.47 31.60 18.84
N ILE A 466 4.94 30.89 17.80
CA ILE A 466 4.57 31.17 16.40
C ILE A 466 3.75 30.06 15.72
N LEU A 467 3.80 28.81 16.18
CA LEU A 467 3.06 27.71 15.55
C LEU A 467 1.63 27.65 16.11
N ARG A 468 0.63 27.63 15.23
CA ARG A 468 -0.79 27.50 15.63
C ARG A 468 -1.50 26.44 14.81
N LEU A 469 -2.43 25.73 15.45
CA LEU A 469 -3.40 24.91 14.72
C LEU A 469 -4.42 25.82 14.04
N ARG A 470 -4.78 25.49 12.80
CA ARG A 470 -5.86 26.17 12.08
C ARG A 470 -7.20 25.78 12.75
N LYS A 471 -7.97 26.80 13.17
CA LYS A 471 -9.20 26.63 13.96
C LYS A 471 -10.25 25.71 13.30
N ASP A 472 -10.38 25.79 11.98
CA ASP A 472 -11.42 25.07 11.24
C ASP A 472 -11.25 23.55 11.27
N PHE A 473 -10.06 23.03 11.62
CA PHE A 473 -9.82 21.59 11.75
C PHE A 473 -10.08 21.04 13.16
N CYS A 474 -10.07 21.90 14.19
CA CYS A 474 -10.26 21.46 15.57
C CYS A 474 -11.71 21.04 15.84
N SER A 475 -12.69 21.70 15.22
CA SER A 475 -14.12 21.44 15.42
C SER A 475 -14.59 20.07 14.89
N HIS A 476 -13.89 19.48 13.91
CA HIS A 476 -14.29 18.21 13.29
C HIS A 476 -14.04 16.99 14.19
N ILE A 477 -13.02 17.05 15.06
CA ILE A 477 -12.56 15.90 15.87
C ILE A 477 -13.15 15.90 17.30
N GLU A 478 -13.76 17.01 17.73
CA GLU A 478 -14.29 17.19 19.10
C GLU A 478 -15.55 16.37 19.40
N HIS A 479 -16.21 15.80 18.38
CA HIS A 479 -17.41 15.01 18.54
C HIS A 479 -17.18 13.55 18.14
N LEU A 480 -16.85 12.72 19.14
CA LEU A 480 -16.65 11.25 18.96
C LEU A 480 -17.81 10.55 18.24
N SER A 481 -19.02 11.11 18.30
CA SER A 481 -20.19 10.58 17.61
C SER A 481 -20.23 10.85 16.11
N GLN A 482 -19.33 11.65 15.56
CA GLN A 482 -19.31 12.02 14.15
C GLN A 482 -18.08 11.45 13.42
N LEU A 483 -17.25 10.66 14.10
CA LEU A 483 -16.02 10.13 13.53
C LEU A 483 -16.30 9.07 12.46
N GLU A 484 -15.52 9.16 11.40
CA GLU A 484 -15.47 8.21 10.30
C GLU A 484 -14.21 7.33 10.37
N PHE A 485 -14.15 6.24 9.61
CA PHE A 485 -12.92 5.44 9.52
C PHE A 485 -11.74 6.26 9.01
N SER A 486 -12.02 7.28 8.18
CA SER A 486 -11.04 8.22 7.66
C SER A 486 -10.36 9.05 8.76
N ASP A 487 -11.04 9.28 9.89
CA ASP A 487 -10.53 10.02 11.04
C ASP A 487 -9.69 9.16 12.00
N LEU A 488 -9.55 7.85 11.73
CA LEU A 488 -8.96 6.90 12.66
C LEU A 488 -7.76 6.18 12.11
N TYR A 489 -6.66 6.17 12.86
CA TYR A 489 -5.48 5.40 12.50
C TYR A 489 -5.06 4.48 13.65
N ILE A 490 -4.19 3.52 13.33
CA ILE A 490 -3.62 2.57 14.28
C ILE A 490 -2.17 2.98 14.55
N LYS A 491 -1.87 3.22 15.82
CA LYS A 491 -0.51 3.61 16.22
C LYS A 491 0.41 2.38 16.19
N PRO A 492 1.58 2.45 15.51
CA PRO A 492 2.56 1.35 15.53
C PRO A 492 3.15 1.14 16.92
N GLN A 493 3.58 -0.08 17.20
CA GLN A 493 4.10 -0.52 18.50
C GLN A 493 5.32 -1.46 18.37
N PRO A 494 6.18 -1.54 19.42
CA PRO A 494 7.23 -2.54 19.55
C PRO A 494 6.76 -3.96 19.27
N SER A 495 7.34 -4.62 18.28
CA SER A 495 6.88 -5.93 17.80
C SER A 495 7.95 -7.02 17.84
N TYR A 496 7.56 -8.19 18.33
CA TYR A 496 8.37 -9.42 18.37
C TYR A 496 7.95 -10.41 17.27
N ILE A 497 6.97 -10.04 16.45
CA ILE A 497 6.45 -10.90 15.40
C ILE A 497 7.33 -10.71 14.17
N PRO A 498 8.14 -11.71 13.78
CA PRO A 498 9.18 -11.51 12.77
C PRO A 498 8.61 -11.38 11.35
N SER A 499 7.38 -11.85 11.14
CA SER A 499 6.70 -11.78 9.84
C SER A 499 5.19 -11.92 10.00
N ARG A 500 4.43 -11.32 9.08
CA ARG A 500 2.98 -11.46 8.97
C ARG A 500 2.51 -12.92 8.91
N LYS A 501 3.34 -13.84 8.42
CA LYS A 501 3.04 -15.29 8.34
C LYS A 501 2.75 -15.94 9.71
N PHE A 502 3.23 -15.34 10.80
CA PHE A 502 3.01 -15.84 12.15
C PHE A 502 1.71 -15.33 12.79
N VAL A 503 0.97 -14.45 12.11
CA VAL A 503 -0.31 -13.90 12.61
C VAL A 503 -1.45 -14.87 12.29
N LYS A 504 -2.13 -15.34 13.34
CA LYS A 504 -3.33 -16.18 13.25
C LYS A 504 -4.59 -15.30 13.17
N LEU A 505 -5.36 -15.47 12.11
CA LEU A 505 -6.62 -14.73 11.90
C LEU A 505 -7.87 -15.51 12.30
N GLU A 506 -7.70 -16.62 13.02
CA GLU A 506 -8.81 -17.49 13.42
C GLU A 506 -9.79 -16.74 14.33
N THR A 507 -11.08 -16.93 14.07
CA THR A 507 -12.16 -16.37 14.87
C THR A 507 -13.26 -17.39 15.10
N SER A 508 -13.96 -17.28 16.22
CA SER A 508 -15.13 -18.08 16.50
C SER A 508 -16.37 -17.30 16.10
N LEU A 509 -17.14 -17.84 15.14
CA LEU A 509 -18.47 -17.30 14.84
C LEU A 509 -19.47 -17.72 15.94
N SER A 510 -19.23 -18.88 16.56
CA SER A 510 -19.98 -19.42 17.71
C SER A 510 -19.17 -20.55 18.37
N GLY A 511 -19.55 -20.97 19.58
CA GLY A 511 -18.77 -21.92 20.41
C GLY A 511 -18.34 -23.23 19.73
N SER A 512 -18.99 -23.68 18.64
CA SER A 512 -18.55 -24.85 17.85
C SER A 512 -18.12 -24.57 16.42
N LEU A 513 -18.26 -23.33 15.93
CA LEU A 513 -17.95 -22.95 14.55
C LEU A 513 -16.84 -21.89 14.52
N SER A 514 -15.67 -22.32 14.08
CA SER A 514 -14.49 -21.47 13.89
C SER A 514 -14.26 -21.21 12.41
N LEU A 515 -13.79 -20.00 12.09
CA LEU A 515 -13.35 -19.58 10.78
C LEU A 515 -11.84 -19.36 10.81
N HIS A 516 -11.13 -19.75 9.76
CA HIS A 516 -9.71 -19.47 9.63
C HIS A 516 -9.43 -18.01 9.20
N LEU A 517 -10.45 -17.32 8.71
CA LEU A 517 -10.48 -15.89 8.41
C LEU A 517 -11.72 -15.21 9.01
N PRO A 518 -11.63 -13.92 9.42
CA PRO A 518 -12.76 -13.18 9.97
C PRO A 518 -13.72 -12.63 8.90
N TYR A 519 -13.68 -13.16 7.67
CA TYR A 519 -14.45 -12.63 6.55
C TYR A 519 -15.63 -13.53 6.20
N ILE A 520 -16.80 -12.91 6.04
CA ILE A 520 -18.04 -13.54 5.64
C ILE A 520 -18.59 -12.82 4.40
N ALA A 521 -18.96 -13.56 3.36
CA ALA A 521 -19.68 -12.97 2.23
C ALA A 521 -21.14 -12.80 2.61
N LEU A 522 -21.59 -11.54 2.65
CA LEU A 522 -22.95 -11.17 3.02
C LEU A 522 -23.97 -11.69 1.98
N PRO A 523 -25.14 -12.17 2.42
CA PRO A 523 -26.14 -12.73 1.51
C PRO A 523 -26.74 -11.64 0.60
N GLY A 524 -26.76 -11.86 -0.70
CA GLY A 524 -27.41 -10.98 -1.68
C GLY A 524 -27.61 -11.68 -3.01
N ASP A 525 -28.38 -11.08 -3.93
CA ASP A 525 -28.69 -11.68 -5.24
C ASP A 525 -27.42 -12.01 -6.07
N PHE A 526 -26.33 -11.28 -5.81
CA PHE A 526 -25.01 -11.45 -6.43
C PHE A 526 -24.15 -12.54 -5.78
N VAL A 527 -24.44 -12.94 -4.54
CA VAL A 527 -23.66 -13.98 -3.82
C VAL A 527 -24.19 -15.36 -4.21
N GLN A 528 -23.59 -15.89 -5.28
CA GLN A 528 -23.91 -17.19 -5.84
C GLN A 528 -23.09 -18.32 -5.20
N LYS A 529 -23.41 -19.57 -5.57
CA LYS A 529 -22.64 -20.79 -5.22
C LYS A 529 -21.12 -20.54 -5.32
N LYS A 530 -20.68 -19.95 -6.43
CA LYS A 530 -19.26 -19.70 -6.75
C LYS A 530 -18.56 -18.84 -5.69
N ILE A 531 -19.17 -17.75 -5.24
CA ILE A 531 -18.60 -16.87 -4.19
C ILE A 531 -18.55 -17.61 -2.85
N CYS A 532 -19.59 -18.39 -2.51
CA CYS A 532 -19.60 -19.17 -1.27
C CYS A 532 -18.51 -20.24 -1.24
N THR A 533 -18.34 -20.97 -2.35
CA THR A 533 -17.27 -21.96 -2.52
C THR A 533 -15.89 -21.30 -2.36
N ILE A 534 -15.65 -20.17 -3.04
CA ILE A 534 -14.39 -19.42 -2.94
C ILE A 534 -14.13 -18.94 -1.50
N MET A 535 -15.12 -18.34 -0.83
CA MET A 535 -14.97 -17.88 0.55
C MET A 535 -14.59 -19.02 1.50
N ALA A 536 -15.26 -20.17 1.38
CA ALA A 536 -14.96 -21.33 2.19
C ALA A 536 -13.55 -21.87 1.88
N GLN A 537 -13.14 -21.93 0.60
CA GLN A 537 -11.79 -22.38 0.21
C GLN A 537 -10.66 -21.50 0.75
N LEU A 538 -10.90 -20.21 0.96
CA LEU A 538 -9.91 -19.28 1.51
C LEU A 538 -9.90 -19.25 3.05
N GLY A 539 -10.88 -19.88 3.72
CA GLY A 539 -10.97 -19.93 5.18
C GLY A 539 -12.03 -19.03 5.81
N GLY A 540 -12.80 -18.30 4.99
CA GLY A 540 -13.98 -17.55 5.40
C GLY A 540 -15.27 -18.38 5.31
N MET A 541 -16.41 -17.71 5.19
CA MET A 541 -17.71 -18.36 5.00
C MET A 541 -18.60 -17.56 4.06
N GLY A 542 -19.32 -18.24 3.17
CA GLY A 542 -20.34 -17.61 2.33
C GLY A 542 -21.75 -17.95 2.79
N PHE A 543 -22.67 -16.97 2.71
CA PHE A 543 -24.09 -17.17 2.98
C PHE A 543 -24.89 -17.12 1.68
N LEU A 544 -25.54 -18.24 1.35
CA LEU A 544 -26.46 -18.31 0.23
C LEU A 544 -27.79 -17.63 0.59
N SER A 545 -28.26 -16.74 -0.28
CA SER A 545 -29.61 -16.20 -0.20
C SER A 545 -30.56 -16.84 -1.20
N ARG A 546 -31.85 -16.78 -0.90
CA ARG A 546 -32.94 -17.11 -1.82
C ARG A 546 -32.98 -16.02 -2.91
N LYS A 547 -32.71 -16.34 -4.18
CA LYS A 547 -32.57 -15.33 -5.27
C LYS A 547 -33.85 -14.52 -5.53
N LYS A 548 -34.99 -15.05 -5.10
CA LYS A 548 -36.33 -14.41 -5.16
C LYS A 548 -37.10 -14.89 -3.94
N ARG A 549 -37.82 -14.01 -3.24
CA ARG A 549 -38.64 -14.35 -2.05
C ARG A 549 -39.58 -15.56 -2.21
N ASN A 550 -39.97 -15.86 -3.45
CA ASN A 550 -40.89 -16.96 -3.79
C ASN A 550 -40.20 -18.22 -4.36
N GLU A 551 -38.87 -18.27 -4.46
CA GLU A 551 -38.14 -19.42 -5.04
C GLU A 551 -38.26 -20.67 -4.15
N PRO A 552 -38.72 -21.85 -4.60
CA PRO A 552 -38.88 -23.02 -3.71
C PRO A 552 -37.63 -23.34 -2.87
N ILE A 553 -37.80 -23.69 -1.59
CA ILE A 553 -36.69 -23.93 -0.66
C ILE A 553 -35.80 -25.09 -1.10
N GLU A 554 -36.36 -26.02 -1.86
CA GLU A 554 -35.68 -27.15 -2.50
C GLU A 554 -34.52 -26.67 -3.39
N ARG A 555 -34.66 -25.52 -4.06
CA ARG A 555 -33.57 -24.93 -4.85
C ARG A 555 -32.45 -24.37 -3.99
N LEU A 556 -32.76 -23.88 -2.79
CA LEU A 556 -31.76 -23.44 -1.82
C LEU A 556 -31.02 -24.64 -1.22
N ILE A 557 -31.74 -25.70 -0.88
CA ILE A 557 -31.19 -27.00 -0.44
C ILE A 557 -30.23 -27.55 -1.49
N THR A 558 -30.65 -27.57 -2.76
CA THR A 558 -29.80 -28.04 -3.88
C THR A 558 -28.50 -27.24 -3.97
N ARG A 559 -28.56 -25.92 -3.77
CA ARG A 559 -27.36 -25.07 -3.79
C ARG A 559 -26.44 -25.33 -2.60
N VAL A 560 -26.99 -25.52 -1.40
CA VAL A 560 -26.22 -25.89 -0.20
C VAL A 560 -25.49 -27.20 -0.41
N GLN A 561 -26.21 -28.24 -0.87
CA GLN A 561 -25.63 -29.54 -1.18
C GLN A 561 -24.54 -29.43 -2.24
N LYS A 562 -24.73 -28.61 -3.28
CA LYS A 562 -23.72 -28.35 -4.30
C LYS A 562 -22.46 -27.66 -3.75
N VAL A 563 -22.56 -26.76 -2.77
CA VAL A 563 -21.38 -26.17 -2.11
C VAL A 563 -20.67 -27.21 -1.25
N LYS A 564 -21.41 -28.00 -0.47
CA LYS A 564 -20.87 -29.09 0.36
C LYS A 564 -20.18 -30.18 -0.45
N ALA A 565 -20.72 -30.50 -1.63
CA ALA A 565 -20.14 -31.46 -2.57
C ALA A 565 -18.99 -30.88 -3.40
N SER A 566 -18.78 -29.56 -3.36
CA SER A 566 -17.60 -28.97 -4.01
C SER A 566 -16.38 -29.39 -3.22
N HIS A 567 -15.43 -30.01 -3.91
CA HIS A 567 -14.17 -30.37 -3.27
C HIS A 567 -13.43 -29.09 -2.88
N PRO A 568 -12.75 -29.05 -1.73
CA PRO A 568 -11.83 -27.95 -1.40
C PRO A 568 -10.69 -27.76 -2.41
N HIS A 569 -10.58 -28.64 -3.42
CA HIS A 569 -9.38 -28.83 -4.21
C HIS A 569 -9.67 -29.00 -5.73
N TYR A 570 -10.47 -29.97 -6.22
CA TYR A 570 -10.63 -30.22 -7.69
C TYR A 570 -11.96 -30.89 -8.12
N PHE A 571 -12.09 -31.10 -9.43
CA PHE A 571 -13.13 -31.91 -10.07
C PHE A 571 -12.55 -33.18 -10.69
N PHE A 572 -13.27 -34.29 -10.50
CA PHE A 572 -12.86 -35.62 -10.94
C PHE A 572 -13.99 -36.27 -11.75
N PRO A 573 -14.01 -36.11 -13.08
CA PRO A 573 -14.95 -36.82 -13.92
C PRO A 573 -14.58 -38.30 -14.07
N SER A 574 -15.60 -39.10 -14.35
CA SER A 574 -15.55 -40.54 -14.61
C SER A 574 -14.91 -40.89 -15.96
N ILE A 575 -14.48 -42.15 -16.11
CA ILE A 575 -13.97 -42.66 -17.40
C ILE A 575 -15.01 -42.58 -18.53
N GLN A 576 -16.30 -42.56 -18.21
CA GLN A 576 -17.40 -42.49 -19.18
C GLN A 576 -17.51 -41.10 -19.81
N GLU A 577 -17.14 -40.05 -19.08
CA GLU A 577 -17.14 -38.65 -19.53
C GLU A 577 -15.93 -38.32 -20.43
N ARG A 578 -14.99 -39.27 -20.63
CA ARG A 578 -13.83 -39.15 -21.53
C ARG A 578 -14.24 -39.01 -23.01
N ASN A 579 -15.43 -39.50 -23.35
CA ASN A 579 -16.01 -39.44 -24.69
C ASN A 579 -16.87 -38.19 -24.91
N GLU A 580 -17.00 -37.30 -23.92
CA GLU A 580 -17.72 -36.05 -24.10
C GLU A 580 -16.91 -35.05 -24.93
N GLU A 581 -17.63 -34.23 -25.68
CA GLU A 581 -17.06 -33.11 -26.43
C GLU A 581 -16.32 -32.16 -25.48
N ILE A 582 -15.11 -31.77 -25.88
CA ILE A 582 -14.28 -30.79 -25.16
C ILE A 582 -15.07 -29.49 -24.90
N GLY A 583 -15.97 -29.09 -25.81
CA GLY A 583 -16.83 -27.91 -25.62
C GLY A 583 -17.61 -27.92 -24.31
N LYS A 584 -18.26 -29.04 -23.95
CA LYS A 584 -19.02 -29.19 -22.70
C LYS A 584 -18.10 -29.16 -21.48
N THR A 585 -16.93 -29.76 -21.62
CA THR A 585 -15.90 -29.77 -20.58
C THR A 585 -15.37 -28.37 -20.31
N ILE A 586 -15.09 -27.57 -21.35
CA ILE A 586 -14.65 -26.18 -21.23
C ILE A 586 -15.71 -25.34 -20.50
N ASP A 587 -16.98 -25.48 -20.88
CA ASP A 587 -18.07 -24.72 -20.26
C ASP A 587 -18.24 -25.12 -18.79
N PHE A 588 -18.16 -26.42 -18.48
CA PHE A 588 -18.18 -26.93 -17.11
C PHE A 588 -17.00 -26.41 -16.25
N LEU A 589 -15.78 -26.44 -16.79
CA LEU A 589 -14.57 -25.91 -16.14
C LEU A 589 -14.71 -24.42 -15.85
N LYS A 590 -15.24 -23.63 -16.80
CA LYS A 590 -15.49 -22.19 -16.65
C LYS A 590 -16.56 -21.89 -15.61
N GLU A 591 -17.68 -22.61 -15.63
CA GLU A 591 -18.77 -22.47 -14.66
C GLU A 591 -18.31 -22.73 -13.22
N ASN A 592 -17.49 -23.77 -13.03
CA ASN A 592 -17.05 -24.21 -11.70
C ASN A 592 -15.66 -23.71 -11.29
N ALA A 593 -14.96 -22.97 -12.15
CA ALA A 593 -13.61 -22.42 -11.94
C ALA A 593 -12.54 -23.47 -11.60
N PHE A 594 -12.60 -24.62 -12.26
CA PHE A 594 -11.56 -25.64 -12.15
C PHE A 594 -10.40 -25.34 -13.10
N SER A 595 -9.17 -25.57 -12.62
CA SER A 595 -7.94 -25.28 -13.38
C SER A 595 -7.45 -26.46 -14.24
N CYS A 596 -8.07 -27.63 -14.10
CA CYS A 596 -7.78 -28.83 -14.87
C CYS A 596 -8.90 -29.87 -14.69
N VAL A 597 -8.93 -30.86 -15.57
CA VAL A 597 -9.71 -32.09 -15.44
C VAL A 597 -8.76 -33.26 -15.18
N ILE A 598 -9.04 -34.11 -14.20
CA ILE A 598 -8.33 -35.37 -13.98
C ILE A 598 -9.30 -36.54 -14.13
N ILE A 599 -9.06 -37.39 -15.12
CA ILE A 599 -9.88 -38.56 -15.39
C ILE A 599 -9.39 -39.73 -14.53
N VAL A 600 -10.33 -40.41 -13.89
CA VAL A 600 -10.08 -41.63 -13.10
C VAL A 600 -10.69 -42.87 -13.76
N LYS A 601 -10.19 -44.05 -13.38
CA LYS A 601 -10.54 -45.33 -14.00
C LYS A 601 -12.01 -45.77 -13.79
N ASP A 602 -12.59 -45.51 -12.62
CA ASP A 602 -14.02 -45.70 -12.32
C ASP A 602 -14.46 -44.80 -11.13
N PHE A 603 -15.53 -44.00 -11.33
CA PHE A 603 -16.02 -43.00 -10.35
C PHE A 603 -16.61 -43.64 -9.08
N HIS A 604 -17.03 -44.91 -9.14
CA HIS A 604 -17.69 -45.56 -8.00
C HIS A 604 -16.74 -46.37 -7.12
N ASP A 605 -15.69 -47.00 -7.68
CA ASP A 605 -14.82 -47.93 -6.90
C ASP A 605 -13.29 -47.77 -7.15
N ASP A 606 -12.85 -47.20 -8.28
CA ASP A 606 -11.43 -47.14 -8.71
C ASP A 606 -11.01 -45.74 -9.15
N TRP A 607 -10.65 -44.91 -8.16
CA TRP A 607 -10.22 -43.52 -8.35
C TRP A 607 -8.79 -43.39 -8.88
N THR A 608 -8.21 -44.42 -9.49
CA THR A 608 -6.84 -44.34 -10.04
C THR A 608 -6.80 -43.30 -11.18
N PRO A 609 -5.94 -42.26 -11.12
CA PRO A 609 -5.88 -41.24 -12.14
C PRO A 609 -5.20 -41.77 -13.41
N ILE A 610 -5.83 -41.58 -14.57
CA ILE A 610 -5.38 -42.11 -15.86
C ILE A 610 -5.15 -41.03 -16.93
N GLY A 611 -5.62 -39.80 -16.71
CA GLY A 611 -5.32 -38.67 -17.58
C GLY A 611 -5.56 -37.31 -16.93
N ILE A 612 -4.89 -36.27 -17.44
CA ILE A 612 -5.10 -34.87 -17.06
C ILE A 612 -5.16 -33.97 -18.29
N ALA A 613 -6.05 -32.99 -18.27
CA ALA A 613 -6.13 -31.93 -19.28
C ALA A 613 -6.28 -30.56 -18.58
N THR A 614 -5.51 -29.57 -19.03
CA THR A 614 -5.57 -28.17 -18.58
C THR A 614 -6.29 -27.31 -19.61
N PRO A 615 -6.75 -26.09 -19.28
CA PRO A 615 -7.36 -25.20 -20.26
C PRO A 615 -6.49 -25.00 -21.53
N ASP A 616 -5.17 -24.88 -21.37
CA ASP A 616 -4.23 -24.76 -22.49
C ASP A 616 -4.22 -26.01 -23.39
N ASP A 617 -4.43 -27.21 -22.81
CA ASP A 617 -4.58 -28.44 -23.58
C ASP A 617 -5.89 -28.50 -24.38
N LEU A 618 -6.88 -27.66 -24.01
CA LEU A 618 -8.23 -27.64 -24.58
C LEU A 618 -8.46 -26.47 -25.57
N PHE A 619 -7.79 -25.32 -25.39
CA PHE A 619 -8.07 -24.10 -26.15
C PHE A 619 -7.67 -24.17 -27.63
N ASP A 620 -6.61 -24.91 -27.96
CA ASP A 620 -6.09 -25.05 -29.34
C ASP A 620 -6.74 -26.21 -30.13
N ARG A 621 -7.81 -26.80 -29.59
CA ARG A 621 -8.44 -28.01 -30.13
C ARG A 621 -9.88 -27.75 -30.60
N PRO A 622 -10.33 -28.39 -31.69
CA PRO A 622 -11.72 -28.36 -32.10
C PRO A 622 -12.64 -28.72 -30.92
N ARG A 623 -13.70 -27.93 -30.69
CA ARG A 623 -14.67 -28.19 -29.61
C ARG A 623 -15.39 -29.55 -29.72
N THR A 624 -15.36 -30.14 -30.92
CA THR A 624 -15.89 -31.47 -31.25
C THR A 624 -14.96 -32.62 -30.89
N ASP A 625 -13.68 -32.35 -30.64
CA ASP A 625 -12.74 -33.37 -30.16
C ASP A 625 -13.22 -33.89 -28.79
N THR A 626 -12.84 -35.12 -28.46
CA THR A 626 -13.18 -35.72 -27.18
C THR A 626 -12.08 -35.46 -26.15
N LEU A 627 -12.42 -35.53 -24.86
CA LEU A 627 -11.42 -35.50 -23.78
C LEU A 627 -10.33 -36.57 -23.98
N GLU A 628 -10.65 -37.74 -24.52
CA GLU A 628 -9.68 -38.80 -24.86
C GLU A 628 -8.51 -38.30 -25.70
N ASP A 629 -8.79 -37.44 -26.69
CA ASP A 629 -7.82 -36.99 -27.70
C ASP A 629 -6.75 -36.03 -27.15
N VAL A 630 -7.01 -35.43 -25.99
CA VAL A 630 -6.21 -34.35 -25.39
C VAL A 630 -5.58 -34.69 -24.04
N LEU A 631 -5.94 -35.82 -23.43
CA LEU A 631 -5.43 -36.20 -22.12
C LEU A 631 -3.95 -36.60 -22.15
N LYS A 632 -3.20 -36.09 -21.17
CA LYS A 632 -1.84 -36.57 -20.88
C LYS A 632 -1.93 -37.82 -20.00
N SER A 633 -1.52 -38.98 -20.52
CA SER A 633 -1.65 -40.30 -19.85
C SER A 633 -0.49 -40.71 -18.95
N LYS A 634 0.68 -40.04 -19.05
CA LYS A 634 1.84 -40.31 -18.20
C LYS A 634 1.86 -39.35 -17.00
N LEU A 635 0.93 -39.57 -16.08
CA LEU A 635 0.73 -38.70 -14.92
C LEU A 635 1.86 -38.82 -13.91
N LEU A 636 2.36 -37.67 -13.45
CA LEU A 636 3.19 -37.58 -12.26
C LEU A 636 2.25 -37.41 -11.05
N THR A 637 2.37 -38.30 -10.07
CA THR A 637 1.56 -38.29 -8.85
C THR A 637 2.45 -38.12 -7.62
N VAL A 638 1.88 -37.64 -6.52
CA VAL A 638 2.51 -37.64 -5.19
C VAL A 638 1.62 -38.28 -4.15
N GLN A 639 2.21 -38.79 -3.07
CA GLN A 639 1.48 -39.39 -1.95
C GLN A 639 0.93 -38.28 -1.02
N GLU A 640 -0.17 -38.53 -0.29
CA GLU A 640 -0.78 -37.56 0.64
C GLU A 640 0.19 -37.01 1.71
N GLY A 641 1.17 -37.81 2.14
CA GLY A 641 2.20 -37.40 3.10
C GLY A 641 3.36 -36.62 2.47
N THR A 642 3.30 -36.29 1.17
CA THR A 642 4.38 -35.58 0.48
C THR A 642 4.44 -34.13 0.93
N ASP A 643 5.61 -33.72 1.42
CA ASP A 643 5.86 -32.35 1.82
C ASP A 643 5.64 -31.36 0.65
N LEU A 644 4.99 -30.23 0.94
CA LEU A 644 4.63 -29.24 -0.08
C LEU A 644 5.86 -28.60 -0.77
N LYS A 645 7.00 -28.49 -0.06
CA LYS A 645 8.26 -28.01 -0.67
C LYS A 645 8.76 -29.01 -1.71
N LYS A 646 8.70 -30.30 -1.39
CA LYS A 646 9.09 -31.38 -2.32
C LYS A 646 8.14 -31.45 -3.53
N ALA A 647 6.85 -31.25 -3.32
CA ALA A 647 5.87 -31.13 -4.41
C ALA A 647 6.18 -29.93 -5.32
N SER A 648 6.53 -28.77 -4.74
CA SER A 648 6.94 -27.57 -5.47
C SER A 648 8.23 -27.80 -6.27
N GLU A 649 9.26 -28.40 -5.66
CA GLU A 649 10.52 -28.74 -6.34
C GLU A 649 10.27 -29.69 -7.53
N LEU A 650 9.40 -30.67 -7.37
CA LEU A 650 9.03 -31.59 -8.44
C LEU A 650 8.31 -30.87 -9.59
N MET A 651 7.38 -29.96 -9.29
CA MET A 651 6.71 -29.12 -10.28
C MET A 651 7.71 -28.29 -11.08
N LEU A 652 8.66 -27.63 -10.40
CA LEU A 652 9.71 -26.81 -11.02
C LEU A 652 10.64 -27.65 -11.91
N GLN A 653 11.09 -28.80 -11.41
CA GLN A 653 12.03 -29.67 -12.14
C GLN A 653 11.40 -30.29 -13.39
N LYS A 654 10.10 -30.56 -13.36
CA LYS A 654 9.38 -31.25 -14.43
C LYS A 654 8.57 -30.31 -15.33
N GLY A 655 8.49 -29.03 -15.00
CA GLY A 655 7.73 -28.04 -15.76
C GLY A 655 6.23 -28.32 -15.77
N ILE A 656 5.67 -28.75 -14.64
CA ILE A 656 4.23 -29.08 -14.51
C ILE A 656 3.54 -28.16 -13.48
N HIS A 657 2.26 -27.85 -13.72
CA HIS A 657 1.47 -26.93 -12.89
C HIS A 657 0.36 -27.64 -12.07
N HIS A 658 0.13 -28.93 -12.30
CA HIS A 658 -0.91 -29.70 -11.62
C HIS A 658 -0.32 -31.04 -11.25
N LEU A 659 -0.38 -31.37 -9.96
CA LEU A 659 0.21 -32.58 -9.40
C LEU A 659 -0.85 -33.40 -8.65
N PRO A 660 -1.45 -34.40 -9.30
CA PRO A 660 -2.36 -35.35 -8.66
C PRO A 660 -1.79 -35.94 -7.37
N VAL A 661 -2.59 -35.94 -6.30
CA VAL A 661 -2.28 -36.53 -5.00
C VAL A 661 -3.03 -37.84 -4.88
N VAL A 662 -2.33 -38.92 -4.55
CA VAL A 662 -2.89 -40.26 -4.42
C VAL A 662 -2.65 -40.83 -3.02
N ASP A 663 -3.49 -41.78 -2.63
CA ASP A 663 -3.31 -42.58 -1.41
C ASP A 663 -2.22 -43.66 -1.59
N SER A 664 -2.02 -44.46 -0.55
CA SER A 664 -1.06 -45.58 -0.57
C SER A 664 -1.38 -46.66 -1.61
N ASN A 665 -2.63 -46.72 -2.10
CA ASN A 665 -3.10 -47.67 -3.11
C ASN A 665 -3.12 -47.07 -4.52
N GLY A 666 -2.68 -45.81 -4.69
CA GLY A 666 -2.69 -45.11 -5.98
C GLY A 666 -4.04 -44.48 -6.35
N LYS A 667 -5.03 -44.49 -5.45
CA LYS A 667 -6.32 -43.84 -5.66
C LYS A 667 -6.18 -42.33 -5.49
N LEU A 668 -6.77 -41.56 -6.40
CA LEU A 668 -6.75 -40.11 -6.42
C LEU A 668 -7.49 -39.53 -5.21
N LEU A 669 -6.78 -38.75 -4.41
CA LEU A 669 -7.29 -37.97 -3.28
C LEU A 669 -7.49 -36.50 -3.64
N GLY A 670 -6.73 -36.00 -4.61
CA GLY A 670 -6.56 -34.56 -4.80
C GLY A 670 -5.68 -34.23 -5.98
N CYS A 671 -5.38 -32.94 -6.12
CA CYS A 671 -4.28 -32.43 -6.92
C CYS A 671 -3.63 -31.30 -6.10
N ILE A 672 -2.49 -30.78 -6.52
CA ILE A 672 -1.89 -29.57 -5.96
C ILE A 672 -1.49 -28.71 -7.14
N THR A 673 -1.75 -27.40 -7.06
CA THR A 673 -1.26 -26.41 -8.02
C THR A 673 -0.26 -25.44 -7.36
N PRO A 674 0.54 -24.70 -8.14
CA PRO A 674 1.32 -23.58 -7.62
C PRO A 674 0.47 -22.62 -6.79
N ARG A 675 -0.76 -22.31 -7.23
CA ARG A 675 -1.69 -21.46 -6.50
C ARG A 675 -2.03 -22.02 -5.12
N ASP A 676 -2.27 -23.32 -5.03
CA ASP A 676 -2.59 -24.00 -3.77
C ASP A 676 -1.42 -23.93 -2.77
N ILE A 677 -0.19 -24.05 -3.28
CA ILE A 677 1.04 -23.90 -2.52
C ILE A 677 1.18 -22.45 -2.06
N THR A 678 0.96 -21.47 -2.93
CA THR A 678 0.98 -20.04 -2.59
C THR A 678 -0.04 -19.71 -1.50
N LEU A 679 -1.31 -20.09 -1.67
CA LEU A 679 -2.37 -19.81 -0.69
C LEU A 679 -2.02 -20.39 0.70
N ARG A 680 -1.45 -21.60 0.77
CA ARG A 680 -1.16 -22.30 2.03
C ARG A 680 0.18 -21.92 2.66
N ILE A 681 1.25 -21.84 1.89
CA ILE A 681 2.61 -21.55 2.39
C ILE A 681 2.88 -20.05 2.50
N GLU A 682 2.44 -19.28 1.50
CA GLU A 682 2.74 -17.85 1.45
C GLU A 682 1.73 -17.05 2.26
N TYR A 683 0.43 -17.31 2.04
CA TYR A 683 -0.66 -16.58 2.68
C TYR A 683 -1.28 -17.32 3.86
N GLY A 684 -0.88 -18.54 4.20
CA GLY A 684 -1.44 -19.25 5.35
C GLY A 684 -2.98 -19.31 5.35
N LEU A 685 -3.58 -19.41 4.17
CA LEU A 685 -5.02 -19.53 3.96
C LEU A 685 -5.39 -21.00 3.99
N ILE A 686 -6.30 -21.34 4.89
CA ILE A 686 -6.72 -22.71 5.17
C ILE A 686 -8.21 -22.81 4.85
N PRO A 687 -8.64 -23.76 4.01
CA PRO A 687 -10.06 -23.97 3.73
C PRO A 687 -10.87 -24.19 5.00
N ASN A 688 -12.05 -23.59 5.05
CA ASN A 688 -12.99 -23.78 6.13
C ASN A 688 -13.87 -25.01 5.85
N VAL A 689 -13.55 -26.13 6.49
CA VAL A 689 -14.19 -27.44 6.26
C VAL A 689 -14.79 -28.04 7.54
N ASP A 690 -15.77 -28.94 7.39
CA ASP A 690 -16.32 -29.74 8.47
C ASP A 690 -15.46 -30.98 8.80
N ALA A 691 -15.87 -31.76 9.80
CA ALA A 691 -15.14 -32.96 10.24
C ALA A 691 -15.05 -34.05 9.16
N GLN A 692 -15.86 -33.97 8.09
CA GLN A 692 -15.83 -34.85 6.93
C GLN A 692 -15.12 -34.21 5.74
N ASN A 693 -14.33 -33.14 5.96
CA ASN A 693 -13.57 -32.41 4.95
C ASN A 693 -14.41 -31.74 3.85
N ARG A 694 -15.68 -31.41 4.13
CA ARG A 694 -16.57 -30.70 3.19
C ARG A 694 -16.58 -29.20 3.48
N LEU A 695 -16.67 -28.37 2.43
CA LEU A 695 -16.70 -26.91 2.59
C LEU A 695 -17.90 -26.47 3.45
N ARG A 696 -17.65 -25.56 4.40
CA ARG A 696 -18.71 -25.00 5.24
C ARG A 696 -19.47 -23.89 4.52
N VAL A 697 -20.79 -23.87 4.66
CA VAL A 697 -21.67 -22.89 4.00
C VAL A 697 -22.80 -22.47 4.92
N GLY A 698 -23.12 -21.17 4.87
CA GLY A 698 -24.25 -20.59 5.57
C GLY A 698 -25.44 -20.36 4.64
N VAL A 699 -26.62 -20.23 5.24
CA VAL A 699 -27.83 -19.85 4.52
C VAL A 699 -28.46 -18.63 5.17
N SER A 700 -28.92 -17.69 4.37
CA SER A 700 -29.70 -16.55 4.82
C SER A 700 -31.17 -16.75 4.48
N LEU A 701 -32.04 -16.45 5.44
CA LEU A 701 -33.49 -16.51 5.30
C LEU A 701 -34.11 -15.15 5.63
N ASP A 702 -35.06 -14.72 4.83
CA ASP A 702 -35.84 -13.51 5.08
C ASP A 702 -36.82 -13.74 6.23
N PHE A 703 -36.79 -12.86 7.22
CA PHE A 703 -37.69 -12.84 8.36
C PHE A 703 -38.73 -11.73 8.19
N GLU A 704 -39.98 -12.13 7.99
CA GLU A 704 -41.15 -11.24 7.99
C GLU A 704 -42.00 -11.49 9.25
N GLN A 705 -42.51 -10.42 9.87
CA GLN A 705 -43.38 -10.52 11.04
C GLN A 705 -44.60 -11.40 10.73
N GLY A 706 -44.90 -12.39 11.59
CA GLY A 706 -46.03 -13.31 11.43
C GLY A 706 -45.73 -14.58 10.62
N GLN A 707 -44.48 -14.83 10.21
CA GLN A 707 -44.06 -16.07 9.52
C GLN A 707 -43.05 -16.91 10.34
N GLU A 708 -43.00 -16.73 11.66
CA GLU A 708 -41.98 -17.30 12.53
C GLU A 708 -41.92 -18.83 12.46
N GLN A 709 -43.08 -19.49 12.46
CA GLN A 709 -43.18 -20.94 12.42
C GLN A 709 -42.71 -21.52 11.08
N LYS A 710 -43.04 -20.85 9.98
CA LYS A 710 -42.59 -21.24 8.64
C LYS A 710 -41.08 -21.11 8.50
N ILE A 711 -40.51 -19.99 8.97
CA ILE A 711 -39.05 -19.76 8.93
C ILE A 711 -38.33 -20.80 9.78
N LEU A 712 -38.91 -21.19 10.91
CA LEU A 712 -38.34 -22.23 11.76
C LEU A 712 -38.34 -23.60 11.09
N GLU A 713 -39.43 -23.97 10.44
CA GLU A 713 -39.55 -25.21 9.67
C GLU A 713 -38.54 -25.22 8.51
N GLU A 714 -38.44 -24.12 7.77
CA GLU A 714 -37.47 -23.94 6.69
C GLU A 714 -36.02 -24.04 7.20
N ALA A 715 -35.70 -23.41 8.33
CA ALA A 715 -34.39 -23.47 8.97
C ALA A 715 -34.02 -24.90 9.40
N LEU A 716 -34.96 -25.63 10.01
CA LEU A 716 -34.78 -27.04 10.40
C LEU A 716 -34.52 -27.95 9.21
N VAL A 717 -35.18 -27.70 8.08
CA VAL A 717 -34.96 -28.45 6.85
C VAL A 717 -33.54 -28.17 6.33
N LEU A 718 -33.13 -26.91 6.26
CA LEU A 718 -31.81 -26.53 5.76
C LEU A 718 -30.67 -27.06 6.64
N GLU A 719 -30.84 -27.05 7.96
CA GLU A 719 -29.89 -27.66 8.90
C GLU A 719 -29.73 -29.17 8.61
N ARG A 720 -30.85 -29.92 8.54
CA ARG A 720 -30.82 -31.36 8.22
C ARG A 720 -30.19 -31.65 6.87
N MET A 721 -30.31 -30.71 5.93
CA MET A 721 -29.74 -30.82 4.59
C MET A 721 -28.29 -30.32 4.49
N GLY A 722 -27.67 -29.92 5.61
CA GLY A 722 -26.23 -29.66 5.71
C GLY A 722 -25.81 -28.19 5.69
N ALA A 723 -26.70 -27.24 5.98
CA ALA A 723 -26.28 -25.85 6.25
C ALA A 723 -25.58 -25.77 7.61
N ASP A 724 -24.38 -25.19 7.67
CA ASP A 724 -23.58 -25.09 8.91
C ASP A 724 -23.97 -23.89 9.79
N ALA A 725 -24.61 -22.88 9.20
CA ALA A 725 -25.11 -21.70 9.90
C ALA A 725 -26.34 -21.13 9.20
N ILE A 726 -27.23 -20.52 9.99
CA ILE A 726 -28.43 -19.85 9.50
C ILE A 726 -28.41 -18.39 9.95
N LEU A 727 -28.59 -17.50 8.98
CA LEU A 727 -28.64 -16.06 9.17
C LEU A 727 -30.09 -15.61 8.89
N LEU A 728 -30.70 -14.85 9.80
CA LEU A 728 -32.07 -14.36 9.65
C LEU A 728 -32.06 -12.86 9.31
N GLU A 729 -32.57 -12.50 8.14
CA GLU A 729 -32.70 -11.12 7.68
C GLU A 729 -34.02 -10.51 8.18
N THR A 730 -33.97 -9.64 9.17
CA THR A 730 -35.15 -8.93 9.68
C THR A 730 -35.39 -7.61 8.93
N PRO A 731 -36.58 -6.99 9.04
CA PRO A 731 -36.85 -5.69 8.42
C PRO A 731 -35.89 -4.59 8.88
N ASN A 732 -35.33 -4.72 10.09
CA ASN A 732 -34.39 -3.78 10.72
C ASN A 732 -32.91 -4.19 10.56
N GLY A 733 -32.61 -5.21 9.74
CA GLY A 733 -31.26 -5.70 9.53
C GLY A 733 -31.07 -7.19 9.81
N TYR A 734 -29.84 -7.67 9.77
CA TYR A 734 -29.53 -9.09 10.00
C TYR A 734 -29.49 -9.44 11.48
N SER A 735 -29.93 -10.65 11.81
CA SER A 735 -29.78 -11.27 13.14
C SER A 735 -29.24 -12.70 12.94
N VAL A 736 -28.13 -13.04 13.60
CA VAL A 736 -27.61 -14.42 13.57
C VAL A 736 -28.40 -15.24 14.58
N SER A 737 -29.06 -16.28 14.09
CA SER A 737 -29.69 -17.28 14.95
C SER A 737 -28.82 -18.53 14.95
N TYR A 738 -28.19 -18.80 16.08
CA TYR A 738 -27.34 -19.97 16.25
C TYR A 738 -28.17 -21.21 16.65
N LEU A 739 -27.63 -22.40 16.39
CA LEU A 739 -28.17 -23.75 16.65
C LEU A 739 -28.82 -23.93 18.04
N ARG A 740 -28.44 -23.15 19.07
CA ARG A 740 -29.15 -23.13 20.38
C ARG A 740 -30.58 -22.58 20.32
N CYS A 741 -30.90 -21.70 19.37
CA CYS A 741 -32.26 -21.19 19.16
C CYS A 741 -33.22 -22.30 18.71
N LEU A 742 -32.74 -23.32 18.01
CA LEU A 742 -33.58 -24.46 17.61
C LEU A 742 -33.90 -25.37 18.79
N ASP A 743 -32.98 -25.59 19.72
CA ASP A 743 -33.26 -26.30 20.98
C ASP A 743 -34.10 -25.48 21.96
N LEU A 744 -33.91 -24.15 22.03
CA LEU A 744 -34.77 -23.23 22.78
C LEU A 744 -36.18 -23.14 22.18
N LEU A 745 -36.31 -23.09 20.85
CA LEU A 745 -37.58 -23.16 20.14
C LEU A 745 -38.23 -24.54 20.29
N ARG A 746 -37.48 -25.64 20.23
CA ARG A 746 -37.96 -27.00 20.59
C ARG A 746 -38.51 -27.04 22.02
N SER A 747 -37.84 -26.36 22.96
CA SER A 747 -38.27 -26.33 24.37
C SER A 747 -39.51 -25.45 24.61
N LYS A 748 -39.61 -24.28 23.96
CA LYS A 748 -40.73 -23.33 24.12
C LYS A 748 -41.97 -23.69 23.30
N ILE A 749 -41.81 -24.29 22.11
CA ILE A 749 -42.93 -24.78 21.29
C ILE A 749 -43.61 -25.99 21.95
N LYS A 750 -42.85 -26.85 22.65
CA LYS A 750 -43.44 -27.94 23.46
C LYS A 750 -44.20 -27.44 24.70
N THR A 751 -43.97 -26.22 25.17
CA THR A 751 -44.57 -25.73 26.43
C THR A 751 -45.68 -24.70 26.27
N ASN A 752 -45.79 -23.96 25.16
CA ASN A 752 -46.68 -22.77 25.11
C ASN A 752 -47.54 -22.62 23.85
N LEU A 753 -48.14 -23.71 23.34
CA LEU A 753 -49.23 -23.60 22.36
C LEU A 753 -50.64 -23.64 22.98
N VAL A 754 -50.77 -23.74 24.31
CA VAL A 754 -52.09 -23.88 24.97
C VAL A 754 -52.48 -22.71 25.89
N ALA A 755 -51.58 -21.78 26.24
CA ALA A 755 -51.98 -20.65 27.09
C ALA A 755 -51.11 -19.40 26.87
N SER A 756 -51.79 -18.26 26.76
CA SER A 756 -51.29 -16.87 26.70
C SER A 756 -50.90 -16.33 25.31
N GLY A 757 -51.67 -15.34 24.86
CA GLY A 757 -51.46 -14.55 23.64
C GLY A 757 -50.26 -13.62 23.73
N ILE A 758 -49.06 -14.20 23.81
CA ILE A 758 -47.80 -13.47 23.68
C ILE A 758 -47.53 -13.26 22.18
N ASN A 759 -47.45 -11.99 21.77
CA ASN A 759 -47.05 -11.58 20.44
C ASN A 759 -45.61 -12.05 20.20
N THR A 760 -45.43 -12.96 19.23
CA THR A 760 -44.23 -13.78 18.98
C THR A 760 -42.94 -12.99 18.74
N TYR A 761 -43.05 -11.70 18.42
CA TYR A 761 -41.93 -10.76 18.26
C TYR A 761 -41.10 -10.56 19.56
N GLN A 762 -41.76 -10.51 20.72
CA GLN A 762 -41.06 -10.34 22.00
C GLN A 762 -40.40 -11.65 22.46
N GLY A 763 -41.07 -12.79 22.19
CA GLY A 763 -40.54 -14.12 22.49
C GLY A 763 -39.26 -14.45 21.71
N ALA A 764 -39.14 -13.99 20.46
CA ALA A 764 -37.91 -14.10 19.68
C ALA A 764 -36.78 -13.29 20.33
N LYS A 765 -37.02 -12.02 20.69
CA LYS A 765 -36.07 -11.15 21.42
C LYS A 765 -35.53 -11.78 22.72
N ASP A 766 -36.41 -12.41 23.51
CA ASP A 766 -36.03 -13.03 24.79
C ASP A 766 -35.26 -14.35 24.60
N ILE A 767 -35.46 -15.07 23.50
CA ILE A 767 -34.71 -16.29 23.15
C ILE A 767 -33.28 -15.94 22.72
N PHE A 768 -33.08 -14.84 22.01
CA PHE A 768 -31.76 -14.38 21.57
C PHE A 768 -30.86 -13.84 22.70
N ALA A 769 -31.40 -13.61 23.90
CA ALA A 769 -30.68 -13.04 25.04
C ALA A 769 -30.01 -14.09 25.99
N THR A 770 -30.18 -15.40 25.78
CA THR A 770 -29.87 -16.44 26.79
C THR A 770 -28.71 -17.39 26.44
N GLY A 771 -27.63 -16.87 25.84
CA GLY A 771 -26.36 -17.62 25.68
C GLY A 771 -25.65 -17.83 27.03
N ALA A 772 -25.86 -18.98 27.68
CA ALA A 772 -25.36 -19.27 29.03
C ALA A 772 -23.91 -19.83 29.08
N ASP A 773 -23.16 -19.37 30.09
CA ASP A 773 -22.08 -20.08 30.81
C ASP A 773 -22.41 -20.08 32.31
N VAL A 774 -22.35 -21.25 32.97
CA VAL A 774 -22.62 -21.43 34.41
C VAL A 774 -21.39 -22.09 35.04
N ALA A 775 -20.76 -21.44 36.02
CA ALA A 775 -19.69 -22.01 36.83
C ALA A 775 -20.08 -22.02 38.32
N LYS A 776 -19.87 -23.18 38.96
CA LYS A 776 -20.25 -23.48 40.36
C LYS A 776 -19.15 -22.98 41.31
N VAL A 777 -19.47 -22.03 42.19
CA VAL A 777 -18.61 -21.67 43.35
C VAL A 777 -19.47 -21.67 44.61
N GLY A 778 -19.14 -22.58 45.55
CA GLY A 778 -19.56 -22.56 46.95
C GLY A 778 -21.06 -22.41 47.25
N SER A 779 -21.78 -23.53 47.37
CA SER A 779 -23.07 -23.79 48.07
C SER A 779 -24.21 -22.74 48.16
N ARG A 780 -24.16 -21.58 47.48
CA ARG A 780 -25.25 -20.60 47.42
C ARG A 780 -25.40 -20.04 46.01
N TRP A 781 -26.62 -20.06 45.49
CA TRP A 781 -27.03 -19.41 44.25
C TRP A 781 -27.11 -17.90 44.48
N ILE A 782 -26.18 -17.11 43.93
CA ILE A 782 -26.25 -15.65 43.96
C ILE A 782 -26.67 -15.16 42.57
N ARG A 783 -27.79 -14.44 42.50
CA ARG A 783 -28.29 -13.74 41.31
C ARG A 783 -27.53 -12.41 41.21
N VAL A 784 -26.55 -12.30 40.31
CA VAL A 784 -25.90 -11.02 39.99
C VAL A 784 -26.54 -10.45 38.72
N PRO A 785 -27.17 -9.27 38.77
CA PRO A 785 -27.84 -8.66 37.63
C PRO A 785 -26.82 -7.89 36.79
N HIS A 786 -26.62 -8.27 35.53
CA HIS A 786 -25.96 -7.40 34.54
C HIS A 786 -26.51 -7.65 33.14
N ILE A 787 -27.78 -7.27 32.94
CA ILE A 787 -28.32 -6.95 31.61
C ILE A 787 -28.93 -5.53 31.56
N GLU A 788 -29.09 -4.84 32.69
CA GLU A 788 -29.50 -3.42 32.68
C GLU A 788 -28.35 -2.44 32.37
N ALA A 789 -27.08 -2.75 32.66
CA ALA A 789 -25.97 -1.85 32.31
C ALA A 789 -25.64 -1.81 30.79
N ILE A 790 -25.93 -2.89 30.06
CA ILE A 790 -25.72 -2.94 28.60
C ILE A 790 -26.92 -2.33 27.88
N HIS A 791 -28.13 -2.61 28.37
CA HIS A 791 -29.35 -2.04 27.81
C HIS A 791 -29.50 -0.55 28.14
N GLU A 792 -28.95 -0.06 29.27
CA GLU A 792 -28.96 1.37 29.64
C GLU A 792 -27.78 2.14 29.05
N CYS A 793 -26.63 1.52 28.74
CA CYS A 793 -25.60 2.18 27.92
C CYS A 793 -25.97 2.25 26.43
N SER A 794 -26.60 1.20 25.88
CA SER A 794 -27.15 1.24 24.52
C SER A 794 -28.40 2.14 24.43
N ARG A 795 -29.24 2.19 25.47
CA ARG A 795 -30.37 3.12 25.55
C ARG A 795 -29.94 4.55 25.86
N ALA A 796 -28.90 4.81 26.65
CA ALA A 796 -28.32 6.15 26.81
C ALA A 796 -27.60 6.64 25.54
N ALA A 797 -27.00 5.73 24.76
CA ALA A 797 -26.49 6.04 23.42
C ALA A 797 -27.63 6.32 22.43
N MET A 798 -28.72 5.55 22.47
CA MET A 798 -29.89 5.70 21.59
C MET A 798 -30.82 6.88 21.97
N GLU A 799 -31.01 7.19 23.25
CA GLU A 799 -31.83 8.30 23.77
C GLU A 799 -31.11 9.66 23.64
N SER A 800 -29.80 9.67 23.36
CA SER A 800 -29.00 10.89 23.11
C SER A 800 -28.96 11.35 21.64
N GLY A 801 -29.67 10.66 20.73
CA GLY A 801 -29.78 11.08 19.33
C GLY A 801 -28.47 11.09 18.54
N LYS A 802 -27.47 10.27 18.92
CA LYS A 802 -26.15 10.22 18.29
C LYS A 802 -25.86 8.82 17.76
N THR A 803 -26.11 8.62 16.46
CA THR A 803 -25.41 7.62 15.64
C THR A 803 -23.93 7.99 15.61
N ILE A 804 -23.05 7.14 16.11
CA ILE A 804 -21.69 7.04 15.56
C ILE A 804 -21.87 6.27 14.25
N PHE A 805 -21.20 6.67 13.18
CA PHE A 805 -21.39 6.28 11.78
C PHE A 805 -22.34 7.21 11.00
N SER A 806 -21.72 8.09 10.20
CA SER A 806 -22.31 9.03 9.25
C SER A 806 -22.85 8.33 7.99
N GLU A 807 -23.64 9.07 7.23
CA GLU A 807 -24.53 8.63 6.16
C GLU A 807 -23.90 8.44 4.77
N ASP A 808 -22.58 8.31 4.63
CA ASP A 808 -21.94 8.10 3.32
C ASP A 808 -20.89 6.96 3.38
N TYR A 809 -21.33 5.70 3.22
CA TYR A 809 -20.42 4.57 3.08
C TYR A 809 -20.76 3.74 1.85
N ASN A 810 -20.08 4.05 0.75
CA ASN A 810 -19.86 3.09 -0.32
C ASN A 810 -18.95 1.98 0.22
N SER A 811 -19.51 0.78 0.37
CA SER A 811 -18.86 -0.54 0.52
C SER A 811 -17.42 -0.59 1.09
N ILE A 812 -17.22 -1.34 2.20
CA ILE A 812 -15.89 -1.72 2.69
C ILE A 812 -15.14 -2.45 1.57
N THR A 813 -14.26 -1.70 0.90
CA THR A 813 -13.46 -2.15 -0.24
C THR A 813 -11.97 -2.05 0.07
N GLU A 814 -11.60 -1.28 1.10
CA GLU A 814 -10.22 -1.11 1.55
C GLU A 814 -9.90 -2.03 2.75
N PRO A 815 -8.68 -2.62 2.80
CA PRO A 815 -8.27 -3.43 3.96
C PRO A 815 -8.28 -2.67 5.28
N ARG A 816 -8.28 -1.32 5.24
CA ARG A 816 -8.37 -0.52 6.45
C ARG A 816 -9.68 -0.55 7.17
N ASP A 817 -10.74 -0.22 6.47
CA ASP A 817 -12.06 -0.13 7.08
C ASP A 817 -12.46 -1.48 7.67
N ALA A 818 -12.03 -2.57 7.02
CA ALA A 818 -12.21 -3.92 7.51
C ALA A 818 -11.57 -4.16 8.90
N HIS A 819 -10.32 -3.73 9.13
CA HIS A 819 -9.68 -3.95 10.43
C HIS A 819 -10.19 -2.98 11.51
N LEU A 820 -10.56 -1.74 11.16
CA LEU A 820 -11.07 -0.77 12.13
C LEU A 820 -12.44 -1.23 12.63
N SER A 821 -13.25 -1.80 11.73
CA SER A 821 -14.50 -2.47 12.07
C SER A 821 -14.31 -3.61 13.07
N LEU A 822 -13.27 -4.45 12.88
CA LEU A 822 -12.94 -5.55 13.80
C LEU A 822 -12.53 -5.06 15.19
N LEU A 823 -11.84 -3.91 15.28
CA LEU A 823 -11.45 -3.29 16.54
C LEU A 823 -12.64 -2.66 17.28
N MET A 824 -13.58 -2.09 16.54
CA MET A 824 -14.78 -1.46 17.10
C MET A 824 -15.87 -2.46 17.50
N GLY A 825 -15.67 -3.76 17.24
CA GLY A 825 -16.69 -4.78 17.48
C GLY A 825 -17.87 -4.69 16.51
N ALA A 826 -17.71 -3.98 15.38
CA ALA A 826 -18.71 -3.97 14.31
C ALA A 826 -18.69 -5.34 13.64
N SER A 827 -19.71 -6.15 13.93
CA SER A 827 -19.91 -7.42 13.23
C SER A 827 -20.24 -7.15 11.76
N ALA A 828 -20.01 -8.13 10.87
CA ALA A 828 -20.42 -8.06 9.46
C ALA A 828 -21.91 -7.67 9.28
N ILE A 829 -22.72 -7.94 10.30
CA ILE A 829 -24.14 -7.59 10.43
C ILE A 829 -24.34 -6.11 10.76
N GLY A 830 -23.58 -5.57 11.73
CA GLY A 830 -23.58 -4.14 12.03
C GLY A 830 -23.09 -3.31 10.84
N LEU A 831 -22.08 -3.81 10.14
CA LEU A 831 -21.54 -3.26 8.90
C LEU A 831 -22.62 -3.09 7.81
N ARG A 832 -23.49 -4.10 7.66
CA ARG A 832 -24.55 -4.07 6.67
C ARG A 832 -25.72 -3.17 7.06
N ASN A 833 -26.05 -3.10 8.35
CA ASN A 833 -27.07 -2.17 8.83
C ASN A 833 -26.65 -0.72 8.62
N MET A 834 -25.35 -0.44 8.78
CA MET A 834 -24.73 0.84 8.44
C MET A 834 -24.88 1.15 6.94
N LEU A 835 -24.45 0.22 6.08
CA LEU A 835 -24.59 0.35 4.61
C LEU A 835 -26.05 0.51 4.13
N ARG A 836 -27.02 -0.12 4.80
CA ARG A 836 -28.44 0.00 4.44
C ARG A 836 -29.04 1.35 4.86
N SER A 837 -28.64 1.89 6.00
CA SER A 837 -29.09 3.22 6.47
C SER A 837 -28.67 4.35 5.52
N THR A 838 -27.45 4.24 4.96
CA THR A 838 -26.91 5.12 3.90
C THR A 838 -27.83 5.15 2.67
N TYR A 839 -28.24 3.99 2.15
CA TYR A 839 -29.13 3.92 0.97
C TYR A 839 -30.57 4.40 1.25
N GLU A 840 -31.09 4.16 2.46
CA GLU A 840 -32.46 4.57 2.81
C GLU A 840 -32.53 6.09 3.09
N SER A 841 -31.49 6.68 3.66
CA SER A 841 -31.36 8.13 3.91
C SER A 841 -31.27 8.95 2.61
N SER A 842 -30.40 8.56 1.68
CA SER A 842 -30.22 9.28 0.40
C SER A 842 -31.47 9.24 -0.50
N ILE A 843 -32.36 8.25 -0.32
CA ILE A 843 -33.60 8.10 -1.09
C ILE A 843 -34.77 8.87 -0.44
N GLN A 844 -34.74 9.10 0.88
CA GLN A 844 -35.80 9.82 1.60
C GLN A 844 -35.74 11.33 1.40
N ASN A 845 -34.55 11.89 1.15
CA ASN A 845 -34.35 13.35 1.05
C ASN A 845 -34.44 13.93 -0.37
N MET A 846 -34.83 13.13 -1.38
CA MET A 846 -35.12 13.63 -2.73
C MET A 846 -36.62 13.94 -2.92
N PRO A 847 -37.01 15.20 -3.18
CA PRO A 847 -38.41 15.54 -3.43
C PRO A 847 -38.87 14.98 -4.79
N GLY A 848 -39.87 14.08 -4.79
CA GLY A 848 -40.61 13.74 -6.03
C GLY A 848 -41.01 12.27 -6.27
N PHE A 849 -40.68 11.29 -5.43
CA PHE A 849 -40.91 9.87 -5.75
C PHE A 849 -41.86 9.13 -4.80
N SER A 850 -43.12 9.00 -5.21
CA SER A 850 -44.25 8.50 -4.39
C SER A 850 -44.60 7.01 -4.51
N SER A 851 -43.78 6.12 -5.12
CA SER A 851 -44.09 4.67 -5.08
C SER A 851 -42.89 3.73 -4.96
N ARG A 852 -43.08 2.68 -4.14
CA ARG A 852 -42.12 1.59 -3.81
C ARG A 852 -41.64 0.81 -5.04
N GLU A 853 -42.47 0.72 -6.08
CA GLU A 853 -42.19 0.05 -7.35
C GLU A 853 -41.21 0.81 -8.25
N LYS A 854 -41.28 2.16 -8.27
CA LYS A 854 -40.34 3.00 -9.01
C LYS A 854 -38.96 3.04 -8.33
N ARG A 855 -38.90 2.96 -7.00
CA ARG A 855 -37.65 2.85 -6.22
C ARG A 855 -36.89 1.55 -6.55
N SER A 856 -37.60 0.42 -6.66
CA SER A 856 -36.99 -0.86 -7.08
C SER A 856 -36.48 -0.83 -8.54
N LYS A 857 -37.15 -0.11 -9.44
CA LYS A 857 -36.69 0.08 -10.83
C LYS A 857 -35.43 0.95 -10.95
N ILE A 858 -35.26 1.95 -10.08
CA ILE A 858 -34.06 2.82 -10.08
C ILE A 858 -32.86 2.11 -9.45
N VAL A 859 -33.05 1.36 -8.36
CA VAL A 859 -32.02 0.48 -7.79
C VAL A 859 -31.60 -0.59 -8.81
N LYS A 860 -32.56 -1.17 -9.56
CA LYS A 860 -32.25 -2.06 -10.68
C LYS A 860 -31.49 -1.37 -11.82
N LYS A 861 -31.78 -0.10 -12.13
CA LYS A 861 -31.04 0.67 -13.15
C LYS A 861 -29.63 1.07 -12.72
N MET A 862 -29.39 1.37 -11.43
CA MET A 862 -28.05 1.63 -10.89
C MET A 862 -27.21 0.35 -10.80
N VAL A 863 -27.84 -0.79 -10.51
CA VAL A 863 -27.22 -2.12 -10.60
C VAL A 863 -26.94 -2.50 -12.05
N GLN A 864 -27.86 -2.20 -12.99
CA GLN A 864 -27.68 -2.43 -14.43
C GLN A 864 -26.52 -1.64 -15.03
N GLY A 865 -26.03 -0.56 -14.40
CA GLY A 865 -24.77 0.10 -14.80
C GLY A 865 -23.55 -0.82 -14.72
N THR A 866 -23.64 -1.94 -14.01
CA THR A 866 -22.60 -2.98 -13.92
C THR A 866 -22.79 -4.11 -14.94
N GLU A 867 -24.01 -4.27 -15.49
CA GLU A 867 -24.35 -5.34 -16.45
C GLU A 867 -24.45 -4.82 -17.90
N TYR A 868 -24.67 -3.52 -18.12
CA TYR A 868 -24.80 -2.91 -19.45
C TYR A 868 -23.48 -2.79 -20.24
N VAL A 869 -22.34 -3.19 -19.66
CA VAL A 869 -21.04 -3.17 -20.35
C VAL A 869 -20.80 -4.42 -21.19
N MET A 870 -21.62 -5.47 -21.03
CA MET A 870 -21.35 -6.78 -21.66
C MET A 870 -22.23 -7.15 -22.85
N GLU A 871 -23.37 -6.50 -23.09
CA GLU A 871 -24.32 -6.94 -24.15
C GLU A 871 -24.49 -5.98 -25.35
N ASP A 872 -24.03 -4.72 -25.28
CA ASP A 872 -24.20 -3.73 -26.38
C ASP A 872 -22.88 -3.28 -27.03
N LEU A 873 -21.75 -3.86 -26.65
CA LEU A 873 -20.47 -3.60 -27.30
C LEU A 873 -20.09 -4.82 -28.13
N ASN A 874 -20.01 -4.63 -29.44
CA ASN A 874 -19.40 -5.55 -30.40
C ASN A 874 -17.88 -5.56 -30.15
N ILE A 875 -17.48 -6.05 -28.98
CA ILE A 875 -16.11 -6.07 -28.46
C ILE A 875 -15.31 -7.03 -29.36
N SER A 876 -14.39 -6.48 -30.16
CA SER A 876 -13.47 -7.27 -30.96
C SER A 876 -12.61 -8.16 -30.05
N GLU A 877 -12.11 -9.28 -30.58
CA GLU A 877 -11.22 -10.23 -29.88
C GLU A 877 -10.02 -9.56 -29.17
N GLU A 878 -9.62 -8.35 -29.57
CA GLU A 878 -8.54 -7.56 -28.95
C GLU A 878 -8.94 -6.90 -27.60
N ALA A 879 -10.23 -6.65 -27.38
CA ALA A 879 -10.73 -6.09 -26.13
C ALA A 879 -11.05 -7.18 -25.08
N GLU A 880 -11.31 -8.43 -25.49
CA GLU A 880 -11.26 -9.60 -24.60
C GLU A 880 -9.85 -9.80 -24.02
N GLN A 881 -8.80 -9.65 -24.84
CA GLN A 881 -7.41 -9.73 -24.39
C GLN A 881 -6.99 -8.56 -23.48
N SER A 882 -7.70 -7.42 -23.56
CA SER A 882 -7.42 -6.23 -22.75
C SER A 882 -8.15 -6.24 -21.40
N ILE A 883 -9.35 -6.82 -21.33
CA ILE A 883 -10.10 -7.01 -20.07
C ILE A 883 -9.49 -8.16 -19.23
N ALA A 884 -8.83 -9.12 -19.87
CA ALA A 884 -8.04 -10.16 -19.18
C ALA A 884 -6.87 -9.61 -18.32
N LYS A 885 -6.53 -8.30 -18.41
CA LYS A 885 -5.49 -7.65 -17.61
C LYS A 885 -5.99 -6.88 -16.38
N ILE A 886 -7.30 -6.88 -16.10
CA ILE A 886 -7.83 -6.42 -14.81
C ILE A 886 -8.14 -7.67 -13.97
N ASP A 887 -7.16 -8.06 -13.18
CA ASP A 887 -7.16 -9.27 -12.36
C ASP A 887 -8.08 -9.12 -11.11
N THR A 888 -9.39 -8.91 -11.31
CA THR A 888 -10.37 -8.70 -10.23
C THR A 888 -11.17 -9.97 -9.92
N SER A 889 -10.49 -11.03 -9.47
CA SER A 889 -11.17 -12.17 -8.85
C SER A 889 -11.49 -11.90 -7.37
N VAL A 890 -12.55 -12.49 -6.83
CA VAL A 890 -12.91 -12.44 -5.39
C VAL A 890 -11.72 -12.84 -4.49
N ILE A 891 -10.87 -13.73 -4.99
CA ILE A 891 -9.67 -14.22 -4.30
C ILE A 891 -8.63 -13.10 -4.14
N HIS A 892 -8.41 -12.28 -5.18
CA HIS A 892 -7.50 -11.14 -5.12
C HIS A 892 -7.91 -10.15 -4.02
N VAL A 893 -9.19 -9.80 -3.95
CA VAL A 893 -9.73 -8.89 -2.94
C VAL A 893 -9.50 -9.44 -1.53
N ILE A 894 -9.84 -10.71 -1.29
CA ILE A 894 -9.69 -11.32 0.04
C ILE A 894 -8.24 -11.44 0.46
N VAL A 895 -7.34 -11.86 -0.45
CA VAL A 895 -5.89 -11.94 -0.16
C VAL A 895 -5.36 -10.55 0.21
N ARG A 896 -5.77 -9.49 -0.50
CA ARG A 896 -5.40 -8.12 -0.17
C ARG A 896 -5.90 -7.70 1.23
N LEU A 897 -7.17 -7.96 1.55
CA LEU A 897 -7.77 -7.66 2.87
C LEU A 897 -7.02 -8.39 4.00
N VAL A 898 -6.79 -9.70 3.83
CA VAL A 898 -6.09 -10.58 4.79
C VAL A 898 -4.67 -10.09 5.06
N ASN A 899 -3.93 -9.77 4.01
CA ASN A 899 -2.55 -9.33 4.16
C ASN A 899 -2.47 -7.95 4.85
N GLY A 900 -3.36 -7.02 4.52
CA GLY A 900 -3.46 -5.73 5.20
C GLY A 900 -3.76 -5.88 6.69
N LEU A 901 -4.70 -6.77 7.05
CA LEU A 901 -5.03 -7.08 8.44
C LEU A 901 -3.86 -7.71 9.20
N ARG A 902 -3.12 -8.65 8.59
CA ARG A 902 -1.93 -9.23 9.22
C ARG A 902 -0.80 -8.22 9.37
N SER A 903 -0.59 -7.33 8.40
CA SER A 903 0.35 -6.21 8.56
C SER A 903 -0.06 -5.34 9.76
N ALA A 904 -1.34 -4.96 9.88
CA ALA A 904 -1.81 -4.17 11.02
C ALA A 904 -1.55 -4.88 12.37
N CYS A 905 -1.73 -6.20 12.42
CA CYS A 905 -1.41 -7.02 13.58
C CYS A 905 0.09 -7.04 13.91
N THR A 906 0.99 -7.15 12.93
CA THR A 906 2.44 -7.12 13.20
C THR A 906 2.88 -5.76 13.73
N TYR A 907 2.35 -4.66 13.20
CA TYR A 907 2.60 -3.31 13.72
C TYR A 907 2.06 -3.11 15.13
N SER A 908 1.00 -3.83 15.52
CA SER A 908 0.40 -3.77 16.87
C SER A 908 0.93 -4.86 17.80
N ASN A 909 1.97 -5.59 17.40
CA ASN A 909 2.55 -6.72 18.15
C ASN A 909 1.51 -7.77 18.59
N ALA A 910 0.56 -8.06 17.71
CA ALA A 910 -0.54 -8.98 17.95
C ALA A 910 -0.38 -10.25 17.11
N GLY A 911 -0.19 -11.40 17.76
CA GLY A 911 -0.08 -12.69 17.08
C GLY A 911 -1.43 -13.28 16.67
N SER A 912 -2.53 -12.70 17.17
CA SER A 912 -3.90 -13.13 16.92
C SER A 912 -4.88 -11.95 16.92
N LEU A 913 -6.10 -12.15 16.40
CA LEU A 913 -7.16 -11.14 16.46
C LEU A 913 -7.56 -10.74 17.88
N SER A 914 -7.55 -11.68 18.83
CA SER A 914 -7.85 -11.38 20.24
C SER A 914 -6.78 -10.50 20.87
N GLU A 915 -5.51 -10.77 20.56
CA GLU A 915 -4.43 -9.88 20.97
C GLU A 915 -4.53 -8.52 20.29
N TYR A 916 -4.91 -8.49 19.02
CA TYR A 916 -5.04 -7.26 18.24
C TYR A 916 -6.07 -6.32 18.85
N GLN A 917 -7.26 -6.83 19.21
CA GLN A 917 -8.29 -6.06 19.91
C GLN A 917 -7.79 -5.46 21.25
N LYS A 918 -6.94 -6.20 21.98
CA LYS A 918 -6.43 -5.78 23.29
C LYS A 918 -5.24 -4.83 23.21
N LYS A 919 -4.37 -5.01 22.20
CA LYS A 919 -3.08 -4.32 22.09
C LYS A 919 -3.12 -3.10 21.17
N ALA A 920 -3.98 -3.10 20.14
CA ALA A 920 -4.04 -2.00 19.18
C ALA A 920 -4.41 -0.69 19.88
N ILE A 921 -3.71 0.38 19.50
CA ILE A 921 -4.00 1.75 19.96
C ILE A 921 -4.57 2.51 18.78
N ILE A 922 -5.75 3.10 18.97
CA ILE A 922 -6.41 3.92 17.95
C ILE A 922 -6.08 5.39 18.23
N GLY A 923 -5.68 6.11 17.19
CA GLY A 923 -5.52 7.57 17.23
C GLY A 923 -6.53 8.28 16.35
N LEU A 924 -6.76 9.55 16.66
CA LEU A 924 -7.61 10.44 15.87
C LEU A 924 -6.72 11.27 14.92
N GLN A 925 -7.13 11.45 13.69
CA GLN A 925 -6.45 12.28 12.70
C GLN A 925 -7.43 13.22 11.99
N SER A 926 -6.88 14.27 11.40
CA SER A 926 -7.60 15.17 10.50
C SER A 926 -7.83 14.53 9.11
N PRO A 927 -8.73 15.10 8.28
CA PRO A 927 -8.88 14.70 6.89
C PRO A 927 -7.58 14.80 6.09
N SER A 928 -6.74 15.79 6.38
CA SER A 928 -5.41 15.92 5.78
C SER A 928 -4.51 14.74 6.16
N GLY A 929 -4.62 14.23 7.39
CA GLY A 929 -3.99 12.98 7.86
C GLY A 929 -4.39 11.76 7.05
N TYR A 930 -5.65 11.66 6.63
CA TYR A 930 -6.10 10.59 5.74
C TYR A 930 -5.42 10.65 4.36
N TRP A 931 -5.34 11.85 3.78
CA TRP A 931 -4.84 12.07 2.41
C TRP A 931 -3.33 12.34 2.29
N GLU A 932 -2.62 12.45 3.41
CA GLU A 932 -1.19 12.84 3.42
C GLU A 932 -0.31 11.83 2.68
N GLY A 933 -0.62 10.53 2.75
CA GLY A 933 0.09 9.47 2.01
C GLY A 933 -0.38 9.25 0.57
N SER A 934 -1.40 9.96 0.11
CA SER A 934 -2.02 9.68 -1.18
C SER A 934 -1.15 10.13 -2.36
N PRO A 935 -1.08 9.34 -3.45
CA PRO A 935 -0.34 9.70 -4.65
C PRO A 935 -0.74 11.04 -5.25
N HIS A 936 0.13 12.04 -5.12
CA HIS A 936 -0.06 13.36 -5.72
C HIS A 936 0.01 13.36 -7.25
N ALA A 937 0.42 12.24 -7.85
CA ALA A 937 0.64 12.10 -9.29
C ALA A 937 -0.37 11.16 -9.99
N PHE A 938 -1.29 10.53 -9.25
CA PHE A 938 -2.33 9.71 -9.86
C PHE A 938 -3.48 10.58 -10.40
N GLN A 939 -3.52 10.78 -11.71
CA GLN A 939 -4.81 10.65 -12.39
C GLN A 939 -4.95 9.16 -12.69
N GLU A 940 -5.87 8.48 -12.01
CA GLU A 940 -6.36 7.18 -12.51
C GLU A 940 -6.74 7.36 -13.98
N LYS A 941 -6.44 6.36 -14.82
CA LYS A 941 -7.11 6.17 -16.11
C LYS A 941 -8.61 5.96 -15.87
N LYS A 942 -9.35 6.98 -15.44
CA LYS A 942 -10.81 6.96 -15.48
C LYS A 942 -11.23 7.25 -16.92
N HIS A 943 -11.48 6.18 -17.67
CA HIS A 943 -12.40 6.24 -18.79
C HIS A 943 -13.81 6.47 -18.23
N SER A 944 -14.13 7.74 -17.91
CA SER A 944 -15.51 8.20 -17.78
C SER A 944 -15.51 9.72 -17.67
N GLN A 945 -16.08 10.37 -18.68
CA GLN A 945 -16.54 11.74 -18.63
C GLN A 945 -17.62 11.88 -17.54
N GLU A 946 -17.25 12.05 -16.27
CA GLU A 946 -18.16 12.58 -15.26
C GLU A 946 -17.44 13.62 -14.40
N LYS A 947 -17.67 14.88 -14.80
CA LYS A 947 -17.54 16.14 -14.06
C LYS A 947 -16.74 16.10 -12.75
N SER A 948 -15.42 16.24 -12.87
CA SER A 948 -14.60 16.88 -11.84
C SER A 948 -14.82 18.41 -11.88
N HIS A 949 -15.96 18.86 -11.37
CA HIS A 949 -16.12 20.24 -10.92
C HIS A 949 -16.22 20.21 -9.40
N GLN A 950 -15.08 20.05 -8.71
CA GLN A 950 -14.86 20.43 -7.31
C GLN A 950 -13.44 19.98 -6.89
N SER A 951 -12.41 20.69 -7.34
CA SER A 951 -11.10 20.79 -6.66
C SER A 951 -10.07 21.67 -7.42
N GLN A 952 -10.51 22.59 -8.27
CA GLN A 952 -9.68 23.66 -8.83
C GLN A 952 -10.51 24.94 -8.82
N GLU A 953 -9.88 26.08 -8.50
CA GLU A 953 -10.45 27.34 -8.00
C GLU A 953 -10.69 27.25 -6.48
N ILE A 954 -10.00 27.99 -5.59
CA ILE A 954 -9.55 29.38 -5.65
C ILE A 954 -8.27 29.54 -4.79
N TRP A 955 -7.14 29.85 -5.42
CA TRP A 955 -6.05 30.64 -4.81
C TRP A 955 -5.52 31.57 -5.90
N GLY A 956 -5.82 32.87 -5.78
CA GLY A 956 -5.24 33.95 -6.58
C GLY A 956 -6.27 34.94 -7.12
N GLY A 957 -6.40 36.11 -6.47
CA GLY A 957 -7.25 37.19 -7.01
C GLY A 957 -7.48 38.42 -6.12
N THR A 958 -6.40 39.06 -5.65
CA THR A 958 -6.26 40.52 -5.39
C THR A 958 -7.05 41.21 -4.25
N VAL A 959 -6.24 41.90 -3.41
CA VAL A 959 -6.50 42.88 -2.32
C VAL A 959 -7.01 42.34 -0.99
#